data_AF-A0A417V127-F1
#
_entry.id   AF-A0A417V127-F1
#
_cell.length_a   1.000
_cell.length_b   1.000
_cell.length_c   1.000
_cell.angle_alpha   90.00
_cell.angle_beta   90.00
_cell.angle_gamma   90.00
#
_symmetry.space_group_name_H-M   'P 1'
#
loop_
_entity.id
_entity.type
_entity.pdbx_description
1 polymer ?
#
loop_
_entity_poly.entity_id
_entity_poly.type
_entity_poly.pdbx_seq_one_letter_code
_entity_poly.pdbx_strand_id
1 'polypeptide(L)'
;MKYIIGSRGSRLALIQTKYVQEKLAKAYPEHTFEIQIIKTKGDKIQNKPLDKIGGKGLFVKEIEEKIISGEIHMGVHSMKDMPSTPAKGLVFTKVWKREDPRDVLILRTAKHLSELREDAVIATGSKRRAFQLLKLRPDLQIINIRGNVDTRLRKMEEQQLDGIVLAAAGLKRLGMEDVITQYLAPEDMISAPAQGALALEVREDQKELQKMLDVFCDEETMNEVCAERNFLEQMGGSCHTPAGARCQKTDQGYELYAMFGNEDGSKQAYTKVYGTCPEILAQTAVKNIKKQLAGIVYLIGAGPGDPGLITVKGKEILKKADCVIYDRLIPQELLDETKEGCEHIYVGKENHHHTMKQEQINELLAQKALQYDIVVRLKGGDPFVFGRGGEEAIYLADHGIYCEVVPGISSCIAAAELAGIPVTHRGISKGFRVVTAHDRRNQLSDLNFASMAKSEETLVFLMGLSKLEEITMNLLKNGMDANTPVAVVSSAASTKQQTCEATLNTIHEKVKQEKLSSPAVIVVGDVVKLQKQIQKPEDTTCHLVTKIGDQPSKLAQILKDHGCKVKELQTGEISYRYDRISKEELAKVTYLIFTSRYGVHGFMKQMKSSNLDLRDLFDKKIVVVGKKTKDVLMQYGIIADLMPEEAGEINLSELMKQEVDAKDVVWYCKGISGGEKLKKALTPICQVTEKVMYENNRKILSEIPEMKDIRSVSFTCASSARRFFDQIGEEKQQWIENIPCISIGEKTTKQLREIGVRHILESKDTTYVSMFYKIKESML
;
A
#
# COMPACT_ATOMS: atom_id res chain seq x y z
N MET A 1 50.65 30.53 -24.92
CA MET A 1 49.92 29.30 -25.32
C MET A 1 48.61 29.70 -25.97
N LYS A 2 48.07 28.88 -26.86
CA LYS A 2 46.75 29.10 -27.50
C LYS A 2 45.70 28.23 -26.81
N TYR A 3 44.70 28.86 -26.22
CA TYR A 3 43.54 28.21 -25.59
C TYR A 3 42.31 28.35 -26.49
N ILE A 4 41.54 27.27 -26.58
CA ILE A 4 40.32 27.20 -27.38
C ILE A 4 39.13 27.04 -26.42
N ILE A 5 38.20 27.98 -26.47
CA ILE A 5 37.03 28.08 -25.61
C ILE A 5 35.79 27.63 -26.40
N GLY A 6 35.21 26.50 -25.99
CA GLY A 6 33.97 25.98 -26.54
C GLY A 6 32.75 26.81 -26.12
N SER A 7 31.91 27.15 -27.07
CA SER A 7 30.64 27.84 -26.83
C SER A 7 29.52 27.28 -27.69
N ARG A 8 28.28 27.40 -27.21
CA ARG A 8 27.10 27.17 -28.03
C ARG A 8 26.88 28.36 -28.98
N GLY A 9 26.21 28.11 -30.11
CA GLY A 9 25.96 29.15 -31.12
C GLY A 9 24.89 30.20 -30.78
N SER A 10 24.23 30.11 -29.61
CA SER A 10 23.22 31.11 -29.22
C SER A 10 23.87 32.46 -28.86
N ARG A 11 23.18 33.58 -29.14
CA ARG A 11 23.68 34.93 -28.82
C ARG A 11 24.07 35.08 -27.35
N LEU A 12 23.26 34.56 -26.43
CA LEU A 12 23.56 34.59 -25.00
C LEU A 12 24.81 33.77 -24.65
N ALA A 13 24.95 32.56 -25.18
CA ALA A 13 26.13 31.73 -24.94
C ALA A 13 27.41 32.40 -25.47
N LEU A 14 27.36 32.98 -26.66
CA LEU A 14 28.50 33.70 -27.24
C LEU A 14 28.90 34.92 -26.40
N ILE A 15 27.95 35.68 -25.88
CA ILE A 15 28.26 36.81 -24.99
C ILE A 15 28.88 36.34 -23.68
N GLN A 16 28.36 35.25 -23.09
CA GLN A 16 28.95 34.65 -21.89
C GLN A 16 30.40 34.19 -22.15
N THR A 17 30.65 33.57 -23.29
CA THR A 17 32.00 33.14 -23.68
C THR A 17 32.93 34.31 -23.97
N LYS A 18 32.45 35.36 -24.65
CA LYS A 18 33.23 36.59 -24.89
C LYS A 18 33.60 37.28 -23.59
N TYR A 19 32.68 37.36 -22.63
CA TYR A 19 32.97 37.88 -21.31
C TYR A 19 34.14 37.15 -20.63
N VAL A 20 34.15 35.81 -20.70
CA VAL A 20 35.26 34.99 -20.18
C VAL A 20 36.55 35.23 -20.97
N GLN A 21 36.48 35.24 -22.30
CA GLN A 21 37.61 35.49 -23.20
C GLN A 21 38.26 36.85 -22.92
N GLU A 22 37.47 37.92 -22.80
CA GLU A 22 37.95 39.29 -22.54
C GLU A 22 38.63 39.40 -21.18
N LYS A 23 38.08 38.76 -20.14
CA LYS A 23 38.71 38.71 -18.81
C LYS A 23 40.05 37.98 -18.84
N LEU A 24 40.12 36.85 -19.54
CA LEU A 24 41.35 36.08 -19.67
C LEU A 24 42.41 36.79 -20.51
N ALA A 25 42.03 37.36 -21.66
CA ALA A 25 42.94 38.11 -22.52
C ALA A 25 43.53 39.35 -21.80
N LYS A 26 42.75 39.96 -20.90
CA LYS A 26 43.23 41.10 -20.09
C LYS A 26 44.20 40.67 -18.99
N ALA A 27 43.97 39.53 -18.33
CA ALA A 27 44.82 39.07 -17.23
C ALA A 27 46.07 38.30 -17.69
N TYR A 28 46.00 37.64 -18.84
CA TYR A 28 47.05 36.78 -19.40
C TYR A 28 47.36 37.19 -20.86
N PRO A 29 47.92 38.39 -21.09
CA PRO A 29 48.19 38.91 -22.44
C PRO A 29 49.22 38.07 -23.22
N GLU A 30 50.02 37.25 -22.55
CA GLU A 30 50.96 36.29 -23.13
C GLU A 30 50.29 35.03 -23.72
N HIS A 31 48.97 34.92 -23.61
CA HIS A 31 48.17 33.81 -24.11
C HIS A 31 47.12 34.30 -25.11
N THR A 32 46.78 33.42 -26.05
CA THR A 32 45.71 33.68 -27.03
C THR A 32 44.50 32.82 -26.71
N PHE A 33 43.32 33.42 -26.77
CA PHE A 33 42.05 32.75 -26.45
C PHE A 33 41.13 32.84 -27.67
N GLU A 34 40.74 31.71 -28.24
CA GLU A 34 39.88 31.64 -29.42
C GLU A 34 38.56 30.93 -29.10
N ILE A 35 37.46 31.48 -29.59
CA ILE A 35 36.13 30.88 -29.39
C ILE A 35 35.83 29.90 -30.54
N GLN A 36 35.49 28.67 -30.20
CA GLN A 36 34.98 27.68 -31.14
C GLN A 36 33.50 27.42 -30.89
N ILE A 37 32.67 27.70 -31.91
CA ILE A 37 31.23 27.45 -31.85
C ILE A 37 30.95 25.96 -32.08
N ILE A 38 30.23 25.34 -31.16
CA ILE A 38 29.87 23.93 -31.18
C ILE A 38 28.35 23.82 -31.29
N LYS A 39 27.87 23.10 -32.31
CA LYS A 39 26.44 22.83 -32.52
C LYS A 39 26.04 21.61 -31.68
N THR A 40 25.16 21.82 -30.71
CA THR A 40 24.67 20.75 -29.82
C THR A 40 23.40 20.09 -30.36
N LYS A 41 23.07 18.86 -29.94
CA LYS A 41 21.80 18.20 -30.28
C LYS A 41 20.57 19.01 -29.85
N GLY A 42 20.63 19.69 -28.71
CA GLY A 42 19.56 20.56 -28.23
C GLY A 42 19.28 21.78 -29.11
N ASP A 43 20.26 22.24 -29.90
CA ASP A 43 20.05 23.31 -30.87
C ASP A 43 19.32 22.81 -32.14
N LYS A 44 19.41 21.50 -32.45
CA LYS A 44 18.80 20.85 -33.62
C LYS A 44 17.34 20.43 -33.39
N ILE A 45 16.93 20.15 -32.14
CA ILE A 45 15.59 19.64 -31.82
C ILE A 45 14.74 20.73 -31.15
N GLN A 46 13.98 21.49 -31.95
CA GLN A 46 13.15 22.61 -31.46
C GLN A 46 11.65 22.27 -31.33
N ASN A 47 11.19 21.14 -31.89
CA ASN A 47 9.76 20.85 -32.10
C ASN A 47 9.10 19.90 -31.07
N LYS A 48 9.79 19.49 -29.99
CA LYS A 48 9.23 18.58 -28.96
C LYS A 48 9.42 19.14 -27.54
N PRO A 49 8.48 18.94 -26.58
CA PRO A 49 8.61 19.24 -25.14
C PRO A 49 9.93 18.71 -24.52
N LEU A 50 10.57 19.42 -23.56
CA LEU A 50 11.96 19.22 -23.11
C LEU A 50 12.02 17.96 -22.22
N ASP A 51 10.97 17.85 -21.42
CA ASP A 51 10.47 16.68 -20.70
C ASP A 51 10.26 15.44 -21.57
N LYS A 52 9.92 15.59 -22.86
CA LYS A 52 9.68 14.45 -23.78
C LYS A 52 10.91 14.02 -24.60
N ILE A 53 12.05 14.69 -24.46
CA ILE A 53 13.24 14.41 -25.28
C ILE A 53 14.22 13.46 -24.57
N GLY A 54 14.20 13.34 -23.24
CA GLY A 54 14.92 12.31 -22.47
C GLY A 54 16.44 12.27 -22.68
N GLY A 55 17.23 12.75 -21.70
CA GLY A 55 18.68 12.55 -21.68
C GLY A 55 19.43 13.61 -20.88
N LYS A 56 20.29 13.19 -19.94
CA LYS A 56 21.21 14.08 -19.24
C LYS A 56 22.16 14.73 -20.26
N GLY A 57 22.35 16.05 -20.18
CA GLY A 57 23.39 16.76 -20.92
C GLY A 57 23.06 17.18 -22.36
N LEU A 58 21.78 17.38 -22.70
CA LEU A 58 21.31 17.64 -24.07
C LEU A 58 21.94 18.86 -24.79
N PHE A 59 22.53 19.78 -24.02
CA PHE A 59 23.19 21.01 -24.50
C PHE A 59 24.69 21.08 -24.20
N VAL A 60 25.28 20.01 -23.64
CA VAL A 60 26.67 20.05 -23.12
C VAL A 60 27.52 18.90 -23.62
N LYS A 61 26.92 17.75 -23.97
CA LYS A 61 27.65 16.53 -24.35
C LYS A 61 28.67 16.74 -25.48
N GLU A 62 28.32 17.46 -26.54
CA GLU A 62 29.25 17.72 -27.64
C GLU A 62 30.42 18.64 -27.25
N ILE A 63 30.23 19.49 -26.24
CA ILE A 63 31.30 20.33 -25.68
C ILE A 63 32.18 19.48 -24.78
N GLU A 64 31.59 18.68 -23.89
CA GLU A 64 32.30 17.74 -23.00
C GLU A 64 33.22 16.78 -23.79
N GLU A 65 32.71 16.16 -24.87
CA GLU A 65 33.49 15.27 -25.75
C GLU A 65 34.70 15.97 -26.39
N LYS A 66 34.55 17.26 -26.74
CA LYS A 66 35.63 18.07 -27.32
C LYS A 66 36.66 18.53 -26.27
N ILE A 67 36.24 18.76 -25.03
CA ILE A 67 37.18 19.04 -23.92
C ILE A 67 38.01 17.79 -23.63
N ILE A 68 37.35 16.62 -23.55
CA ILE A 68 38.01 15.34 -23.25
C ILE A 68 39.02 14.95 -24.33
N SER A 69 38.65 15.09 -25.61
CA SER A 69 39.55 14.81 -26.75
C SER A 69 40.68 15.83 -26.88
N GLY A 70 40.60 16.97 -26.21
CA GLY A 70 41.58 18.07 -26.30
C GLY A 70 41.42 18.94 -27.56
N GLU A 71 40.35 18.76 -28.34
CA GLU A 71 40.02 19.67 -29.45
C GLU A 71 39.73 21.09 -28.95
N ILE A 72 39.14 21.21 -27.77
CA ILE A 72 39.01 22.47 -27.02
C ILE A 72 39.60 22.31 -25.63
N HIS A 73 39.92 23.43 -24.98
CA HIS A 73 40.56 23.43 -23.67
C HIS A 73 39.54 23.66 -22.54
N MET A 74 38.48 24.44 -22.79
CA MET A 74 37.46 24.73 -21.80
C MET A 74 36.09 24.97 -22.43
N GLY A 75 35.02 24.75 -21.67
CA GLY A 75 33.64 25.09 -22.03
C GLY A 75 33.08 26.19 -21.13
N VAL A 76 32.23 27.07 -21.67
CA VAL A 76 31.51 28.10 -20.91
C VAL A 76 30.01 27.83 -20.95
N HIS A 77 29.42 27.66 -19.77
CA HIS A 77 28.03 27.27 -19.61
C HIS A 77 27.32 28.15 -18.59
N SER A 78 25.99 28.21 -18.66
CA SER A 78 25.17 28.71 -17.55
C SER A 78 25.08 27.61 -16.49
N MET A 79 25.48 27.89 -15.24
CA MET A 79 25.63 26.86 -14.20
C MET A 79 24.33 26.11 -13.90
N LYS A 80 23.18 26.78 -14.01
CA LYS A 80 21.85 26.16 -13.83
C LYS A 80 21.50 25.06 -14.85
N ASP A 81 22.18 25.05 -15.99
CA ASP A 81 21.97 24.06 -17.04
C ASP A 81 22.94 22.87 -16.90
N MET A 82 23.90 22.96 -15.96
CA MET A 82 24.88 21.90 -15.71
C MET A 82 24.36 20.90 -14.67
N PRO A 83 24.65 19.59 -14.84
CA PRO A 83 24.37 18.59 -13.81
C PRO A 83 25.12 18.92 -12.51
N SER A 84 24.63 18.46 -11.35
CA SER A 84 25.28 18.68 -10.04
C SER A 84 26.71 18.13 -10.00
N THR A 85 26.92 16.96 -10.62
CA THR A 85 28.24 16.33 -10.76
C THR A 85 28.74 16.46 -12.21
N PRO A 86 29.98 16.93 -12.45
CA PRO A 86 30.59 16.95 -13.77
C PRO A 86 30.74 15.56 -14.40
N ALA A 87 30.94 15.50 -15.73
CA ALA A 87 31.28 14.26 -16.40
C ALA A 87 32.67 13.74 -15.97
N LYS A 88 32.89 12.42 -16.07
CA LYS A 88 34.16 11.79 -15.67
C LYS A 88 35.34 12.39 -16.44
N GLY A 89 36.37 12.84 -15.72
CA GLY A 89 37.57 13.48 -16.29
C GLY A 89 37.43 14.99 -16.54
N LEU A 90 36.27 15.57 -16.24
CA LEU A 90 36.01 17.01 -16.27
C LEU A 90 35.76 17.55 -14.86
N VAL A 91 36.06 18.82 -14.67
CA VAL A 91 35.80 19.56 -13.43
C VAL A 91 35.28 20.95 -13.75
N PHE A 92 34.45 21.50 -12.85
CA PHE A 92 34.13 22.93 -12.86
C PHE A 92 35.18 23.69 -12.06
N THR A 93 35.64 24.83 -12.57
CA THR A 93 36.49 25.74 -11.82
C THR A 93 35.71 26.43 -10.70
N LYS A 94 36.41 27.17 -9.83
CA LYS A 94 35.76 28.05 -8.86
C LYS A 94 34.85 29.06 -9.56
N VAL A 95 33.75 29.39 -8.89
CA VAL A 95 32.67 30.19 -9.48
C VAL A 95 33.03 31.67 -9.47
N TRP A 96 32.87 32.32 -10.62
CA TRP A 96 33.06 33.76 -10.77
C TRP A 96 31.85 34.53 -10.22
N LYS A 97 31.98 35.86 -10.08
CA LYS A 97 30.88 36.71 -9.57
C LYS A 97 29.58 36.46 -10.32
N ARG A 98 28.51 36.18 -9.56
CA ARG A 98 27.17 35.93 -10.07
C ARG A 98 26.54 37.21 -10.64
N GLU A 99 25.78 37.05 -11.70
CA GLU A 99 24.81 38.07 -12.13
C GLU A 99 23.48 37.91 -11.38
N ASP A 100 22.58 38.90 -11.45
CA ASP A 100 21.28 38.89 -10.78
C ASP A 100 20.51 37.55 -10.95
N PRO A 101 20.32 36.79 -9.86
CA PRO A 101 19.76 35.45 -9.92
C PRO A 101 18.24 35.41 -10.05
N ARG A 102 17.56 36.55 -9.90
CA ARG A 102 16.10 36.59 -9.84
C ARG A 102 15.47 36.20 -11.17
N ASP A 103 14.29 35.61 -11.06
CA ASP A 103 13.37 35.52 -12.19
C ASP A 103 12.66 36.87 -12.35
N VAL A 104 12.34 37.20 -13.59
CA VAL A 104 11.70 38.46 -13.96
C VAL A 104 10.49 38.18 -14.83
N LEU A 105 9.48 39.02 -14.66
CA LEU A 105 8.34 39.10 -15.56
C LEU A 105 8.63 40.12 -16.65
N ILE A 106 8.17 39.78 -17.85
CA ILE A 106 8.00 40.70 -18.96
C ILE A 106 6.51 40.61 -19.29
N LEU A 107 5.80 41.69 -18.99
CA LEU A 107 4.36 41.79 -19.18
C LEU A 107 4.08 42.77 -20.32
N ARG A 108 3.04 42.48 -21.09
CA ARG A 108 2.69 43.30 -22.26
C ARG A 108 1.80 44.49 -21.90
N THR A 109 0.88 44.31 -20.98
CA THR A 109 -0.19 45.28 -20.67
C THR A 109 -0.17 45.79 -19.22
N ALA A 110 0.78 45.30 -18.41
CA ALA A 110 0.88 45.59 -16.98
C ALA A 110 2.35 45.79 -16.56
N LYS A 111 2.58 46.34 -15.37
CA LYS A 111 3.92 46.43 -14.78
C LYS A 111 4.15 45.36 -13.72
N HIS A 112 3.10 45.01 -12.98
CA HIS A 112 3.16 44.03 -11.91
C HIS A 112 2.25 42.82 -12.15
N LEU A 113 2.63 41.66 -11.61
CA LEU A 113 1.84 40.42 -11.67
C LEU A 113 0.42 40.60 -11.12
N SER A 114 0.27 41.41 -10.08
CA SER A 114 -1.01 41.72 -9.43
C SER A 114 -1.97 42.52 -10.31
N GLU A 115 -1.46 43.24 -11.32
CA GLU A 115 -2.25 44.08 -12.21
C GLU A 115 -2.83 43.31 -13.42
N LEU A 116 -2.40 42.06 -13.62
CA LEU A 116 -2.93 41.23 -14.68
C LEU A 116 -4.39 40.87 -14.41
N ARG A 117 -5.21 40.94 -15.47
CA ARG A 117 -6.59 40.45 -15.50
C ARG A 117 -6.66 38.97 -15.07
N GLU A 118 -7.86 38.55 -14.66
CA GLU A 118 -8.16 37.15 -14.43
C GLU A 118 -7.95 36.32 -15.70
N ASP A 119 -7.53 35.06 -15.54
CA ASP A 119 -7.18 34.15 -16.64
C ASP A 119 -6.09 34.69 -17.58
N ALA A 120 -5.20 35.55 -17.07
CA ALA A 120 -4.07 36.04 -17.86
C ALA A 120 -3.14 34.88 -18.26
N VAL A 121 -2.67 34.93 -19.50
CA VAL A 121 -1.85 33.86 -20.10
C VAL A 121 -0.37 34.20 -19.95
N ILE A 122 0.32 33.51 -19.04
CA ILE A 122 1.76 33.64 -18.83
C ILE A 122 2.48 32.42 -19.40
N ALA A 123 3.50 32.64 -20.23
CA ALA A 123 4.26 31.52 -20.78
C ALA A 123 5.62 31.29 -20.10
N THR A 124 5.84 30.04 -19.72
CA THR A 124 7.13 29.56 -19.20
C THR A 124 7.31 28.08 -19.53
N GLY A 125 8.51 27.71 -19.99
CA GLY A 125 8.87 26.30 -20.19
C GLY A 125 9.38 25.59 -18.93
N SER A 126 9.35 26.25 -17.77
CA SER A 126 9.85 25.73 -16.50
C SER A 126 8.70 25.42 -15.55
N LYS A 127 8.55 24.14 -15.16
CA LYS A 127 7.58 23.71 -14.15
C LYS A 127 7.78 24.41 -12.80
N ARG A 128 9.04 24.63 -12.38
CA ARG A 128 9.40 25.42 -11.19
C ARG A 128 8.74 26.80 -11.19
N ARG A 129 8.79 27.52 -12.32
CA ARG A 129 8.18 28.84 -12.45
C ARG A 129 6.67 28.76 -12.52
N ALA A 130 6.15 27.80 -13.29
CA ALA A 130 4.71 27.58 -13.43
C ALA A 130 4.03 27.37 -12.08
N PHE A 131 4.56 26.45 -11.27
CA PHE A 131 3.97 26.10 -9.98
C PHE A 131 4.05 27.26 -8.97
N GLN A 132 5.16 27.98 -8.92
CA GLN A 132 5.29 29.15 -8.05
C GLN A 132 4.38 30.31 -8.48
N LEU A 133 4.18 30.54 -9.79
CA LEU A 133 3.21 31.51 -10.27
C LEU A 133 1.77 31.14 -9.89
N LEU A 134 1.39 29.87 -10.09
CA LEU A 134 0.05 29.38 -9.71
C LEU A 134 -0.17 29.42 -8.19
N LYS A 135 0.88 29.33 -7.38
CA LYS A 135 0.79 29.55 -5.94
C LYS A 135 0.48 31.02 -5.59
N LEU A 136 1.03 31.98 -6.34
CA LEU A 136 0.79 33.41 -6.14
C LEU A 136 -0.56 33.86 -6.72
N ARG A 137 -0.93 33.33 -7.89
CA ARG A 137 -2.16 33.65 -8.64
C ARG A 137 -2.72 32.37 -9.28
N PRO A 138 -3.60 31.63 -8.56
CA PRO A 138 -4.15 30.36 -9.01
C PRO A 138 -5.00 30.44 -10.30
N ASP A 139 -5.48 31.62 -10.65
CA ASP A 139 -6.30 31.91 -11.82
C ASP A 139 -5.48 32.04 -13.12
N LEU A 140 -4.15 32.09 -13.07
CA LEU A 140 -3.32 32.24 -14.26
C LEU A 140 -3.40 31.02 -15.18
N GLN A 141 -3.41 31.27 -16.49
CA GLN A 141 -3.25 30.23 -17.49
C GLN A 141 -1.77 30.11 -17.89
N ILE A 142 -1.12 29.04 -17.45
CA ILE A 142 0.29 28.80 -17.77
C ILE A 142 0.43 27.95 -19.03
N ILE A 143 1.09 28.51 -20.05
CA ILE A 143 1.39 27.79 -21.29
C ILE A 143 2.90 27.55 -21.46
N ASN A 144 3.26 26.50 -22.20
CA ASN A 144 4.66 26.17 -22.44
C ASN A 144 5.24 27.06 -23.55
N ILE A 145 6.50 27.52 -23.38
CA ILE A 145 7.23 28.29 -24.38
C ILE A 145 8.67 27.82 -24.53
N ARG A 146 9.15 27.86 -25.78
CA ARG A 146 10.44 27.35 -26.24
C ARG A 146 11.16 28.35 -27.13
N GLY A 147 12.48 28.30 -27.09
CA GLY A 147 13.38 29.14 -27.89
C GLY A 147 14.35 29.92 -27.01
N ASN A 148 15.28 30.62 -27.65
CA ASN A 148 16.18 31.58 -27.00
C ASN A 148 15.41 32.85 -26.59
N VAL A 149 16.04 33.75 -25.86
CA VAL A 149 15.42 34.99 -25.33
C VAL A 149 14.67 35.75 -26.43
N ASP A 150 15.32 36.04 -27.56
CA ASP A 150 14.71 36.77 -28.68
C ASP A 150 13.48 36.07 -29.26
N THR A 151 13.54 34.74 -29.38
CA THR A 151 12.42 33.94 -29.89
C THR A 151 11.23 33.96 -28.93
N ARG A 152 11.50 33.96 -27.62
CA ARG A 152 10.43 33.99 -26.61
C ARG A 152 9.74 35.35 -26.54
N LEU A 153 10.51 36.43 -26.61
CA LEU A 153 9.96 37.79 -26.68
C LEU A 153 9.09 37.97 -27.93
N ARG A 154 9.57 37.51 -29.09
CA ARG A 154 8.79 37.54 -30.33
C ARG A 154 7.49 36.72 -30.24
N LYS A 155 7.57 35.50 -29.69
CA LYS A 155 6.38 34.65 -29.49
C LYS A 155 5.38 35.28 -28.54
N MET A 156 5.83 36.01 -27.52
CA MET A 156 4.94 36.76 -26.63
C MET A 156 4.09 37.75 -27.41
N GLU A 157 4.72 38.52 -28.31
CA GLU A 157 4.01 39.47 -29.19
C GLU A 157 3.13 38.77 -30.23
N GLU A 158 3.69 37.83 -31.00
CA GLU A 158 2.99 37.14 -32.09
C GLU A 158 1.80 36.30 -31.59
N GLN A 159 1.93 35.65 -30.44
CA GLN A 159 0.88 34.81 -29.85
C GLN A 159 -0.01 35.57 -28.86
N GLN A 160 0.19 36.89 -28.76
CA GLN A 160 -0.61 37.78 -27.94
C GLN A 160 -0.69 37.34 -26.46
N LEU A 161 0.43 36.89 -25.91
CA LEU A 161 0.53 36.45 -24.51
C LEU A 161 0.52 37.65 -23.57
N ASP A 162 -0.02 37.49 -22.36
CA ASP A 162 -0.06 38.56 -21.36
C ASP A 162 1.32 38.78 -20.71
N GLY A 163 2.15 37.74 -20.65
CA GLY A 163 3.55 37.88 -20.29
C GLY A 163 4.38 36.60 -20.39
N ILE A 164 5.68 36.73 -20.14
CA ILE A 164 6.62 35.61 -20.03
C ILE A 164 7.53 35.76 -18.81
N VAL A 165 8.07 34.64 -18.32
CA VAL A 165 9.08 34.64 -17.24
C VAL A 165 10.45 34.30 -17.79
N LEU A 166 11.45 35.15 -17.54
CA LEU A 166 12.85 34.93 -17.89
C LEU A 166 13.78 35.11 -16.68
N ALA A 167 15.07 34.82 -16.85
CA ALA A 167 16.06 35.06 -15.81
C ALA A 167 16.68 36.45 -16.02
N ALA A 168 16.78 37.26 -14.97
CA ALA A 168 17.36 38.61 -15.03
C ALA A 168 18.76 38.58 -15.68
N ALA A 169 19.63 37.67 -15.21
CA ALA A 169 20.99 37.51 -15.74
C ALA A 169 21.06 37.30 -17.26
N GLY A 170 20.06 36.65 -17.87
CA GLY A 170 20.05 36.46 -19.33
C GLY A 170 19.82 37.77 -20.07
N LEU A 171 18.90 38.60 -19.57
CA LEU A 171 18.55 39.90 -20.16
C LEU A 171 19.64 40.93 -19.94
N LYS A 172 20.20 41.02 -18.73
CA LYS A 172 21.33 41.90 -18.40
C LYS A 172 22.52 41.67 -19.32
N ARG A 173 22.93 40.42 -19.48
CA ARG A 173 24.01 40.04 -20.41
C ARG A 173 23.72 40.39 -21.87
N LEU A 174 22.45 40.38 -22.27
CA LEU A 174 22.05 40.73 -23.63
C LEU A 174 21.86 42.24 -23.85
N GLY A 175 22.01 43.06 -22.81
CA GLY A 175 21.70 44.49 -22.84
C GLY A 175 20.21 44.78 -22.99
N MET A 176 19.35 43.90 -22.47
CA MET A 176 17.89 43.96 -22.63
C MET A 176 17.19 44.16 -21.27
N GLU A 177 17.71 45.03 -20.43
CA GLU A 177 17.13 45.28 -19.10
C GLU A 177 15.82 46.06 -19.17
N ASP A 178 15.68 46.91 -20.19
CA ASP A 178 14.53 47.80 -20.38
C ASP A 178 13.21 47.05 -20.62
N VAL A 179 13.25 45.77 -21.01
CA VAL A 179 12.04 44.97 -21.19
C VAL A 179 11.52 44.35 -19.89
N ILE A 180 12.27 44.46 -18.79
CA ILE A 180 11.88 43.87 -17.50
C ILE A 180 10.79 44.73 -16.87
N THR A 181 9.62 44.15 -16.61
CA THR A 181 8.52 44.87 -15.94
C THR A 181 8.58 44.68 -14.42
N GLN A 182 8.90 43.49 -13.94
CA GLN A 182 9.00 43.18 -12.51
C GLN A 182 10.10 42.16 -12.21
N TYR A 183 10.88 42.45 -11.16
CA TYR A 183 11.75 41.47 -10.51
C TYR A 183 10.96 40.70 -9.45
N LEU A 184 11.04 39.37 -9.46
CA LEU A 184 10.41 38.53 -8.44
C LEU A 184 11.43 38.26 -7.33
N ALA A 185 11.04 38.56 -6.09
CA ALA A 185 11.89 38.31 -4.92
C ALA A 185 11.97 36.80 -4.63
N PRO A 186 12.99 36.32 -3.89
CA PRO A 186 13.11 34.91 -3.53
C PRO A 186 11.88 34.33 -2.81
N GLU A 187 11.14 35.17 -2.08
CA GLU A 187 9.89 34.83 -1.39
C GLU A 187 8.75 34.54 -2.37
N ASP A 188 8.72 35.24 -3.50
CA ASP A 188 7.72 35.09 -4.57
C ASP A 188 8.12 33.97 -5.54
N MET A 189 9.40 33.90 -5.90
CA MET A 189 9.92 33.01 -6.93
C MET A 189 11.36 32.58 -6.61
N ILE A 190 11.49 31.42 -6.00
CA ILE A 190 12.79 30.81 -5.73
C ILE A 190 13.41 30.41 -7.07
N SER A 191 14.56 31.00 -7.38
CA SER A 191 15.28 30.80 -8.65
C SER A 191 15.78 29.36 -8.83
N ALA A 192 16.10 28.99 -10.07
CA ALA A 192 16.78 27.73 -10.31
C ALA A 192 18.16 27.73 -9.60
N PRO A 193 18.62 26.58 -9.07
CA PRO A 193 19.95 26.48 -8.47
C PRO A 193 21.03 27.04 -9.40
N ALA A 194 21.90 27.89 -8.85
CA ALA A 194 22.98 28.57 -9.53
C ALA A 194 22.58 29.48 -10.72
N GLN A 195 21.30 29.89 -10.83
CA GLN A 195 20.85 30.82 -11.86
C GLN A 195 21.64 32.13 -11.79
N GLY A 196 22.28 32.54 -12.89
CA GLY A 196 23.09 33.76 -12.95
C GLY A 196 24.60 33.51 -12.80
N ALA A 197 25.01 32.33 -12.30
CA ALA A 197 26.42 31.92 -12.31
C ALA A 197 26.82 31.29 -13.65
N LEU A 198 28.11 31.37 -13.99
CA LEU A 198 28.71 30.64 -15.10
C LEU A 198 29.45 29.41 -14.56
N ALA A 199 29.36 28.31 -15.30
CA ALA A 199 30.20 27.13 -15.10
C ALA A 199 31.28 27.13 -16.18
N LEU A 200 32.54 27.13 -15.74
CA LEU A 200 33.69 26.96 -16.63
C LEU A 200 34.18 25.54 -16.45
N GLU A 201 34.04 24.74 -17.49
CA GLU A 201 34.34 23.32 -17.47
C GLU A 201 35.68 23.07 -18.15
N VAL A 202 36.55 22.31 -17.50
CA VAL A 202 37.89 21.98 -17.98
C VAL A 202 38.22 20.53 -17.68
N ARG A 203 39.26 20.03 -18.32
CA ARG A 203 39.80 18.69 -18.04
C ARG A 203 40.48 18.66 -16.68
N GLU A 204 40.31 17.57 -15.93
CA GLU A 204 40.80 17.44 -14.55
C GLU A 204 42.32 17.58 -14.43
N ASP A 205 43.07 17.14 -15.44
CA ASP A 205 44.53 17.16 -15.51
C ASP A 205 45.10 18.53 -15.96
N GLN A 206 44.28 19.45 -16.46
CA GLN A 206 44.71 20.80 -16.85
C GLN A 206 44.83 21.75 -15.65
N LYS A 207 45.73 21.41 -14.71
CA LYS A 207 45.90 22.14 -13.45
C LYS A 207 46.31 23.60 -13.62
N GLU A 208 47.12 23.92 -14.63
CA GLU A 208 47.53 25.31 -14.89
C GLU A 208 46.38 26.17 -15.40
N LEU A 209 45.55 25.65 -16.31
CA LEU A 209 44.35 26.36 -16.78
C LEU A 209 43.33 26.55 -15.64
N GLN A 210 43.15 25.54 -14.79
CA GLN A 210 42.32 25.65 -13.59
C GLN A 210 42.79 26.79 -12.68
N LYS A 211 44.09 26.84 -12.36
CA LYS A 211 44.67 27.92 -11.54
C LYS A 211 44.43 29.30 -12.17
N MET A 212 44.60 29.44 -13.48
CA MET A 212 44.35 30.71 -14.17
C MET A 212 42.89 31.16 -14.05
N LEU A 213 41.94 30.24 -14.17
CA LEU A 213 40.51 30.54 -14.09
C LEU A 213 40.06 30.82 -12.65
N ASP A 214 40.65 30.14 -11.67
CA ASP A 214 40.32 30.26 -10.25
C ASP A 214 40.72 31.62 -9.63
N VAL A 215 41.63 32.37 -10.27
CA VAL A 215 42.00 33.74 -9.83
C VAL A 215 40.80 34.70 -9.85
N PHE A 216 39.81 34.45 -10.71
CA PHE A 216 38.60 35.28 -10.82
C PHE A 216 37.44 34.80 -9.92
N CYS A 217 37.71 33.87 -9.01
CA CYS A 217 36.74 33.36 -8.05
C CYS A 217 36.13 34.49 -7.21
N ASP A 218 34.83 34.41 -6.97
CA ASP A 218 34.13 35.20 -5.95
C ASP A 218 33.68 34.24 -4.84
N GLU A 219 34.32 34.34 -3.67
CA GLU A 219 34.08 33.40 -2.56
C GLU A 219 32.62 33.41 -2.07
N GLU A 220 31.99 34.59 -2.07
CA GLU A 220 30.57 34.74 -1.71
C GLU A 220 29.68 33.95 -2.68
N THR A 221 29.82 34.18 -3.99
CA THR A 221 29.09 33.44 -5.02
C THR A 221 29.37 31.94 -4.92
N MET A 222 30.62 31.55 -4.69
CA MET A 222 31.00 30.14 -4.57
C MET A 222 30.25 29.45 -3.43
N ASN A 223 30.17 30.09 -2.25
CA ASN A 223 29.44 29.57 -1.10
C ASN A 223 27.93 29.50 -1.33
N GLU A 224 27.35 30.54 -1.95
CA GLU A 224 25.92 30.55 -2.32
C GLU A 224 25.59 29.40 -3.29
N VAL A 225 26.37 29.26 -4.36
CA VAL A 225 26.19 28.23 -5.38
C VAL A 225 26.46 26.83 -4.80
N CYS A 226 27.39 26.69 -3.87
CA CYS A 226 27.64 25.43 -3.15
C CYS A 226 26.37 24.96 -2.43
N ALA A 227 25.75 25.82 -1.61
CA ALA A 227 24.51 25.47 -0.92
C ALA A 227 23.38 25.09 -1.89
N GLU A 228 23.19 25.88 -2.95
CA GLU A 228 22.13 25.67 -3.94
C GLU A 228 22.28 24.35 -4.71
N ARG A 229 23.51 24.01 -5.11
CA ARG A 229 23.79 22.79 -5.90
C ARG A 229 23.79 21.54 -5.02
N ASN A 230 24.31 21.63 -3.80
CA ASN A 230 24.25 20.53 -2.83
C ASN A 230 22.80 20.17 -2.50
N PHE A 231 21.90 21.16 -2.40
CA PHE A 231 20.47 20.92 -2.24
C PHE A 231 19.90 20.14 -3.44
N LEU A 232 20.19 20.58 -4.67
CA LEU A 232 19.69 19.92 -5.88
C LEU A 232 20.18 18.46 -6.00
N GLU A 233 21.46 18.23 -5.71
CA GLU A 233 22.08 16.90 -5.74
C GLU A 233 21.43 15.94 -4.74
N GLN A 234 21.29 16.35 -3.47
CA GLN A 234 20.73 15.51 -2.42
C GLN A 234 19.23 15.25 -2.57
N MET A 235 18.51 16.15 -3.25
CA MET A 235 17.11 15.92 -3.64
C MET A 235 16.96 14.98 -4.84
N GLY A 236 18.07 14.57 -5.48
CA GLY A 236 18.04 13.76 -6.70
C GLY A 236 17.42 14.50 -7.89
N GLY A 237 17.41 15.84 -7.86
CA GLY A 237 16.78 16.66 -8.87
C GLY A 237 17.56 16.67 -10.18
N SER A 238 16.84 16.77 -11.29
CA SER A 238 17.40 17.08 -12.60
C SER A 238 17.00 18.49 -13.04
N CYS A 239 17.54 18.97 -14.17
CA CYS A 239 17.13 20.26 -14.76
C CYS A 239 15.64 20.30 -15.17
N HIS A 240 14.94 19.16 -15.20
CA HIS A 240 13.51 19.07 -15.50
C HIS A 240 12.63 19.00 -14.25
N THR A 241 13.21 18.64 -13.11
CA THR A 241 12.52 18.58 -11.83
C THR A 241 12.15 20.00 -11.39
N PRO A 242 10.93 20.25 -10.90
CA PRO A 242 10.56 21.57 -10.38
C PRO A 242 11.27 21.78 -9.03
N ALA A 243 12.52 22.21 -9.10
CA ALA A 243 13.40 22.43 -7.96
C ALA A 243 14.02 23.83 -8.02
N GLY A 244 13.86 24.59 -6.95
CA GLY A 244 14.43 25.92 -6.78
C GLY A 244 15.34 25.98 -5.56
N ALA A 245 16.46 26.70 -5.67
CA ALA A 245 17.33 26.99 -4.56
C ALA A 245 17.97 28.37 -4.76
N ARG A 246 17.84 29.24 -3.76
CA ARG A 246 18.47 30.55 -3.73
C ARG A 246 19.09 30.78 -2.35
N CYS A 247 20.41 30.74 -2.30
CA CYS A 247 21.21 31.03 -1.11
C CYS A 247 21.69 32.47 -1.20
N GLN A 248 21.56 33.28 -0.15
CA GLN A 248 22.05 34.64 -0.11
C GLN A 248 22.86 34.92 1.14
N LYS A 249 24.01 35.62 0.97
CA LYS A 249 24.80 36.11 2.11
C LYS A 249 24.00 37.13 2.92
N THR A 250 24.09 37.03 4.24
CA THR A 250 23.53 37.98 5.21
C THR A 250 24.60 38.34 6.24
N ASP A 251 24.33 39.36 7.08
CA ASP A 251 25.24 39.77 8.16
C ASP A 251 25.55 38.62 9.14
N GLN A 252 24.61 37.68 9.32
CA GLN A 252 24.72 36.58 10.28
C GLN A 252 25.13 35.24 9.66
N GLY A 253 25.42 35.20 8.35
CA GLY A 253 25.73 33.95 7.65
C GLY A 253 25.11 33.90 6.26
N TYR A 254 24.30 32.88 6.02
CA TYR A 254 23.62 32.62 4.76
C TYR A 254 22.16 32.24 5.02
N GLU A 255 21.29 32.65 4.10
CA GLU A 255 19.88 32.31 4.08
C GLU A 255 19.57 31.55 2.79
N LEU A 256 19.02 30.34 2.89
CA LEU A 256 18.66 29.50 1.74
C LEU A 256 17.15 29.32 1.65
N TYR A 257 16.58 29.81 0.56
CA TYR A 257 15.23 29.47 0.11
C TYR A 257 15.31 28.26 -0.80
N ALA A 258 14.51 27.25 -0.51
CA ALA A 258 14.44 26.06 -1.32
C ALA A 258 13.00 25.63 -1.56
N MET A 259 12.75 25.11 -2.76
CA MET A 259 11.49 24.44 -3.09
C MET A 259 11.75 23.18 -3.90
N PHE A 260 10.88 22.20 -3.73
CA PHE A 260 10.87 20.99 -4.53
C PHE A 260 9.44 20.52 -4.72
N GLY A 261 9.13 20.05 -5.93
CA GLY A 261 7.85 19.43 -6.24
C GLY A 261 7.99 18.21 -7.14
N ASN A 262 6.92 17.45 -7.24
CA ASN A 262 6.79 16.37 -8.22
C ASN A 262 6.40 16.91 -9.61
N GLU A 263 6.43 16.04 -10.62
CA GLU A 263 6.30 16.48 -12.02
C GLU A 263 4.90 16.98 -12.41
N ASP A 264 3.86 16.51 -11.75
CA ASP A 264 2.45 16.89 -11.98
C ASP A 264 2.03 18.10 -11.11
N GLY A 265 2.84 18.46 -10.11
CA GLY A 265 2.59 19.57 -9.20
C GLY A 265 1.65 19.25 -8.04
N SER A 266 1.24 17.98 -7.87
CA SER A 266 0.33 17.55 -6.79
C SER A 266 0.98 17.63 -5.40
N LYS A 267 2.31 17.54 -5.31
CA LYS A 267 3.08 17.73 -4.07
C LYS A 267 4.18 18.76 -4.28
N GLN A 268 4.19 19.78 -3.41
CA GLN A 268 5.17 20.84 -3.42
C GLN A 268 5.53 21.20 -1.98
N ALA A 269 6.81 21.44 -1.72
CA ALA A 269 7.30 21.86 -0.42
C ALA A 269 8.24 23.05 -0.57
N TYR A 270 8.25 23.88 0.47
CA TYR A 270 9.03 25.10 0.54
C TYR A 270 9.70 25.16 1.91
N THR A 271 10.93 25.65 1.95
CA THR A 271 11.61 25.91 3.22
C THR A 271 12.51 27.12 3.09
N LYS A 272 12.71 27.76 4.23
CA LYS A 272 13.68 28.83 4.43
C LYS A 272 14.55 28.43 5.61
N VAL A 273 15.87 28.44 5.43
CA VAL A 273 16.82 28.02 6.48
C VAL A 273 17.95 29.04 6.60
N TYR A 274 18.52 29.13 7.79
CA TYR A 274 19.61 30.05 8.15
C TYR A 274 20.79 29.26 8.70
N GLY A 275 22.01 29.70 8.38
CA GLY A 275 23.22 29.08 8.92
C GLY A 275 24.49 29.70 8.37
N THR A 276 25.64 29.25 8.88
CA THR A 276 26.97 29.79 8.51
C THR A 276 27.73 28.90 7.55
N CYS A 277 27.38 27.61 7.47
CA CYS A 277 28.02 26.60 6.61
C CYS A 277 27.06 26.20 5.46
N PRO A 278 27.43 26.48 4.19
CA PRO A 278 26.61 26.14 3.01
C PRO A 278 26.19 24.67 2.92
N GLU A 279 27.06 23.73 3.28
CA GLU A 279 26.82 22.30 3.21
C GLU A 279 25.74 21.86 4.21
N ILE A 280 25.85 22.30 5.46
CA ILE A 280 24.87 22.01 6.52
C ILE A 280 23.53 22.69 6.20
N LEU A 281 23.57 23.89 5.61
CA LEU A 281 22.39 24.62 5.19
C LEU A 281 21.58 23.84 4.14
N ALA A 282 22.27 23.28 3.14
CA ALA A 282 21.66 22.42 2.12
C ALA A 282 21.05 21.16 2.73
N GLN A 283 21.78 20.46 3.61
CA GLN A 283 21.28 19.25 4.29
C GLN A 283 20.01 19.53 5.11
N THR A 284 20.00 20.66 5.83
CA THR A 284 18.84 21.08 6.63
C THR A 284 17.64 21.39 5.73
N ALA A 285 17.86 22.09 4.61
CA ALA A 285 16.80 22.35 3.64
C ALA A 285 16.24 21.05 3.02
N VAL A 286 17.09 20.11 2.63
CA VAL A 286 16.69 18.78 2.12
C VAL A 286 15.81 18.07 3.14
N LYS A 287 16.22 18.02 4.41
CA LYS A 287 15.46 17.36 5.47
C LYS A 287 14.08 18.01 5.68
N ASN A 288 14.02 19.35 5.70
CA ASN A 288 12.75 20.09 5.86
C ASN A 288 11.80 19.89 4.68
N ILE A 289 12.33 19.84 3.46
CA ILE A 289 11.56 19.59 2.24
C ILE A 289 11.02 18.15 2.23
N LYS A 290 11.88 17.15 2.47
CA LYS A 290 11.47 15.74 2.53
C LYS A 290 10.39 15.50 3.58
N LYS A 291 10.52 16.13 4.76
CA LYS A 291 9.52 16.05 5.83
C LYS A 291 8.13 16.56 5.42
N GLN A 292 8.05 17.54 4.53
CA GLN A 292 6.78 18.08 4.03
C GLN A 292 6.19 17.26 2.88
N LEU A 293 7.05 16.62 2.06
CA LEU A 293 6.62 15.85 0.89
C LEU A 293 6.27 14.39 1.21
N ALA A 294 6.97 13.80 2.18
CA ALA A 294 6.86 12.38 2.47
C ALA A 294 5.51 12.06 3.13
N GLY A 295 4.91 10.97 2.66
CA GLY A 295 3.85 10.27 3.39
C GLY A 295 4.37 9.60 4.65
N ILE A 296 3.46 8.92 5.33
CA ILE A 296 3.73 8.20 6.56
C ILE A 296 4.15 6.77 6.24
N VAL A 297 5.25 6.32 6.85
CA VAL A 297 5.64 4.91 6.84
C VAL A 297 5.15 4.24 8.12
N TYR A 298 4.45 3.11 7.99
CA TYR A 298 4.05 2.28 9.11
C TYR A 298 4.84 0.97 9.11
N LEU A 299 5.62 0.71 10.16
CA LEU A 299 6.23 -0.60 10.39
C LEU A 299 5.25 -1.47 11.19
N ILE A 300 4.61 -2.43 10.54
CA ILE A 300 3.53 -3.22 11.14
C ILE A 300 3.99 -4.65 11.37
N GLY A 301 3.84 -5.13 12.60
CA GLY A 301 3.96 -6.55 12.93
C GLY A 301 2.70 -7.32 12.54
N ALA A 302 2.85 -8.25 11.59
CA ALA A 302 1.77 -9.09 11.07
C ALA A 302 1.39 -10.26 11.99
N GLY A 303 2.21 -10.55 13.01
CA GLY A 303 2.02 -11.72 13.86
C GLY A 303 2.68 -12.99 13.30
N PRO A 304 2.41 -14.15 13.92
CA PRO A 304 3.15 -15.40 13.68
C PRO A 304 2.76 -16.14 12.38
N GLY A 305 1.70 -15.75 11.67
CA GLY A 305 1.27 -16.37 10.42
C GLY A 305 -0.24 -16.39 10.21
N ASP A 306 -1.03 -16.50 11.29
CA ASP A 306 -2.48 -16.41 11.25
C ASP A 306 -2.91 -14.93 11.09
N PRO A 307 -3.67 -14.57 10.03
CA PRO A 307 -4.20 -13.22 9.82
C PRO A 307 -5.01 -12.68 11.00
N GLY A 308 -5.61 -13.55 11.83
CA GLY A 308 -6.36 -13.17 13.04
C GLY A 308 -5.48 -12.72 14.20
N LEU A 309 -4.17 -12.96 14.15
CA LEU A 309 -3.20 -12.59 15.17
C LEU A 309 -2.46 -11.27 14.87
N ILE A 310 -2.85 -10.56 13.81
CA ILE A 310 -2.47 -9.16 13.62
C ILE A 310 -3.21 -8.28 14.65
N THR A 311 -2.59 -7.19 15.09
CA THR A 311 -3.30 -6.22 15.94
C THR A 311 -4.40 -5.49 15.16
N VAL A 312 -5.47 -5.09 15.85
CA VAL A 312 -6.57 -4.31 15.24
C VAL A 312 -6.04 -3.05 14.56
N LYS A 313 -5.11 -2.34 15.21
CA LYS A 313 -4.45 -1.15 14.65
C LYS A 313 -3.69 -1.48 13.36
N GLY A 314 -2.94 -2.59 13.35
CA GLY A 314 -2.20 -3.05 12.16
C GLY A 314 -3.12 -3.32 10.99
N LYS A 315 -4.24 -4.03 11.23
CA LYS A 315 -5.24 -4.33 10.20
C LYS A 315 -5.91 -3.09 9.62
N GLU A 316 -6.30 -2.14 10.48
CA GLU A 316 -6.98 -0.91 10.03
C GLU A 316 -6.08 0.04 9.23
N ILE A 317 -4.77 0.05 9.50
CA ILE A 317 -3.81 0.80 8.68
C ILE A 317 -3.54 0.07 7.36
N LEU A 318 -3.40 -1.25 7.38
CA LEU A 318 -3.16 -2.06 6.18
C LEU A 318 -4.24 -1.86 5.11
N LYS A 319 -5.51 -1.78 5.51
CA LYS A 319 -6.64 -1.47 4.61
C LYS A 319 -6.53 -0.12 3.90
N LYS A 320 -5.80 0.84 4.48
CA LYS A 320 -5.66 2.21 3.95
C LYS A 320 -4.40 2.41 3.11
N ALA A 321 -3.48 1.44 3.14
CA ALA A 321 -2.18 1.52 2.50
C ALA A 321 -2.28 1.81 1.00
N ASP A 322 -1.41 2.69 0.50
CA ASP A 322 -1.19 2.91 -0.93
C ASP A 322 -0.12 1.97 -1.47
N CYS A 323 0.84 1.60 -0.63
CA CYS A 323 1.93 0.69 -0.95
C CYS A 323 2.25 -0.20 0.25
N VAL A 324 2.39 -1.51 0.03
CA VAL A 324 2.79 -2.50 1.04
C VAL A 324 4.10 -3.17 0.62
N ILE A 325 5.13 -3.03 1.46
CA ILE A 325 6.42 -3.69 1.34
C ILE A 325 6.48 -4.83 2.35
N TYR A 326 6.54 -6.08 1.91
CA TYR A 326 6.28 -7.23 2.78
C TYR A 326 7.33 -8.34 2.73
N ASP A 327 7.44 -9.08 3.83
CA ASP A 327 8.36 -10.21 4.02
C ASP A 327 7.80 -11.54 3.52
N ARG A 328 8.66 -12.57 3.50
CA ARG A 328 8.32 -13.93 3.03
C ARG A 328 7.17 -14.61 3.76
N LEU A 329 7.07 -14.43 5.07
CA LEU A 329 6.14 -15.18 5.92
C LEU A 329 4.79 -14.47 6.12
N ILE A 330 4.48 -13.49 5.28
CA ILE A 330 3.20 -12.78 5.35
C ILE A 330 2.12 -13.59 4.63
N PRO A 331 0.99 -13.91 5.27
CA PRO A 331 -0.13 -14.60 4.64
C PRO A 331 -0.79 -13.74 3.56
N GLN A 332 -1.24 -14.37 2.47
CA GLN A 332 -1.87 -13.69 1.34
C GLN A 332 -3.16 -12.97 1.78
N GLU A 333 -3.90 -13.56 2.72
CA GLU A 333 -5.14 -13.03 3.27
C GLU A 333 -4.98 -11.64 3.90
N LEU A 334 -3.78 -11.30 4.41
CA LEU A 334 -3.51 -9.94 4.89
C LEU A 334 -3.28 -8.95 3.73
N LEU A 335 -2.65 -9.39 2.65
CA LEU A 335 -2.44 -8.55 1.46
C LEU A 335 -3.77 -8.28 0.74
N ASP A 336 -4.69 -9.24 0.75
CA ASP A 336 -6.02 -9.13 0.15
C ASP A 336 -6.94 -8.14 0.90
N GLU A 337 -6.57 -7.73 2.12
CA GLU A 337 -7.30 -6.70 2.88
C GLU A 337 -6.95 -5.26 2.44
N THR A 338 -5.94 -5.09 1.58
CA THR A 338 -5.56 -3.77 1.07
C THR A 338 -6.59 -3.22 0.08
N LYS A 339 -6.67 -1.89 -0.05
CA LYS A 339 -7.58 -1.25 -1.01
C LYS A 339 -7.17 -1.53 -2.46
N GLU A 340 -8.15 -1.38 -3.37
CA GLU A 340 -7.90 -1.49 -4.81
C GLU A 340 -6.84 -0.46 -5.25
N GLY A 341 -5.89 -0.90 -6.09
CA GLY A 341 -4.77 -0.08 -6.57
C GLY A 341 -3.58 0.03 -5.62
N CYS A 342 -3.60 -0.62 -4.45
CA CYS A 342 -2.44 -0.69 -3.57
C CYS A 342 -1.27 -1.43 -4.25
N GLU A 343 -0.08 -0.84 -4.28
CA GLU A 343 1.13 -1.49 -4.79
C GLU A 343 1.67 -2.50 -3.77
N HIS A 344 1.98 -3.73 -4.19
CA HIS A 344 2.61 -4.74 -3.33
C HIS A 344 4.04 -5.03 -3.78
N ILE A 345 5.01 -4.91 -2.86
CA ILE A 345 6.43 -5.11 -3.15
C ILE A 345 7.01 -6.16 -2.20
N TYR A 346 7.38 -7.30 -2.77
CA TYR A 346 8.01 -8.40 -2.04
C TYR A 346 9.49 -8.13 -1.79
N VAL A 347 9.94 -8.19 -0.54
CA VAL A 347 11.35 -8.00 -0.15
C VAL A 347 11.91 -9.17 0.70
N GLY A 348 11.16 -10.27 0.77
CA GLY A 348 11.56 -11.45 1.53
C GLY A 348 12.83 -12.11 0.99
N LYS A 349 13.67 -12.62 1.91
CA LYS A 349 14.90 -13.36 1.56
C LYS A 349 14.58 -14.82 1.28
N GLU A 350 14.78 -15.28 0.04
CA GLU A 350 14.83 -16.69 -0.29
C GLU A 350 16.29 -17.16 -0.35
N ASN A 351 16.56 -18.38 0.10
CA ASN A 351 17.84 -19.03 -0.17
C ASN A 351 17.92 -19.24 -1.70
N HIS A 352 18.92 -18.63 -2.35
CA HIS A 352 19.32 -18.83 -3.76
C HIS A 352 18.72 -17.93 -4.85
N HIS A 353 17.91 -16.92 -4.53
CA HIS A 353 17.49 -15.90 -5.51
C HIS A 353 17.87 -14.48 -5.06
N HIS A 354 18.27 -13.63 -6.02
CA HIS A 354 18.82 -12.29 -5.83
C HIS A 354 17.95 -11.44 -4.89
N THR A 355 18.27 -11.51 -3.61
CA THR A 355 17.52 -10.91 -2.52
C THR A 355 18.02 -9.48 -2.28
N MET A 356 17.11 -8.53 -2.08
CA MET A 356 17.48 -7.15 -1.71
C MET A 356 18.23 -7.13 -0.37
N LYS A 357 19.35 -6.42 -0.33
CA LYS A 357 20.08 -6.14 0.90
C LYS A 357 19.25 -5.21 1.80
N GLN A 358 19.54 -5.21 3.10
CA GLN A 358 18.79 -4.38 4.06
C GLN A 358 18.88 -2.88 3.72
N GLU A 359 20.05 -2.40 3.30
CA GLU A 359 20.26 -1.02 2.86
C GLU A 359 19.32 -0.64 1.71
N GLN A 360 19.10 -1.56 0.77
CA GLN A 360 18.21 -1.34 -0.37
C GLN A 360 16.73 -1.31 0.05
N ILE A 361 16.34 -2.08 1.07
CA ILE A 361 14.98 -2.03 1.64
C ILE A 361 14.75 -0.67 2.32
N ASN A 362 15.75 -0.17 3.05
CA ASN A 362 15.69 1.13 3.70
C ASN A 362 15.55 2.26 2.66
N GLU A 363 16.36 2.23 1.60
CA GLU A 363 16.26 3.15 0.47
C GLU A 363 14.89 3.08 -0.20
N LEU A 364 14.37 1.87 -0.43
CA LEU A 364 13.06 1.65 -1.04
C LEU A 364 11.93 2.25 -0.18
N LEU A 365 11.96 2.06 1.14
CA LEU A 365 10.98 2.68 2.05
C LEU A 365 11.00 4.20 1.93
N ALA A 366 12.20 4.79 1.90
CA ALA A 366 12.34 6.23 1.78
C ALA A 366 11.86 6.76 0.41
N GLN A 367 12.13 6.02 -0.67
CA GLN A 367 11.65 6.35 -2.01
C GLN A 367 10.12 6.28 -2.09
N LYS A 368 9.52 5.20 -1.58
CA LYS A 368 8.07 4.99 -1.63
C LYS A 368 7.32 6.00 -0.78
N ALA A 369 7.89 6.44 0.35
CA ALA A 369 7.30 7.50 1.16
C ALA A 369 7.22 8.85 0.42
N LEU A 370 8.10 9.13 -0.55
CA LEU A 370 8.00 10.33 -1.39
C LEU A 370 6.96 10.18 -2.51
N GLN A 371 6.54 8.96 -2.83
CA GLN A 371 5.58 8.66 -3.88
C GLN A 371 4.14 8.59 -3.34
N TYR A 372 3.97 7.96 -2.17
CA TYR A 372 2.68 7.63 -1.60
C TYR A 372 2.43 8.32 -0.26
N ASP A 373 1.16 8.40 0.16
CA ASP A 373 0.77 9.02 1.42
C ASP A 373 0.84 8.04 2.59
N ILE A 374 0.50 6.76 2.35
CA ILE A 374 0.58 5.69 3.35
C ILE A 374 1.37 4.51 2.78
N VAL A 375 2.58 4.32 3.31
CA VAL A 375 3.44 3.17 3.00
C VAL A 375 3.47 2.24 4.20
N VAL A 376 3.17 0.96 3.99
CA VAL A 376 3.24 -0.06 5.04
C VAL A 376 4.44 -0.96 4.79
N ARG A 377 5.29 -1.12 5.80
CA ARG A 377 6.28 -2.20 5.88
C ARG A 377 5.70 -3.31 6.75
N LEU A 378 5.18 -4.35 6.11
CA LEU A 378 4.55 -5.48 6.80
C LEU A 378 5.58 -6.56 7.11
N LYS A 379 5.82 -6.81 8.40
CA LYS A 379 6.87 -7.71 8.90
C LYS A 379 6.25 -8.88 9.65
N GLY A 380 6.82 -10.08 9.50
CA GLY A 380 6.39 -11.23 10.29
C GLY A 380 6.73 -11.04 11.78
N GLY A 381 5.86 -11.49 12.68
CA GLY A 381 6.01 -11.32 14.11
C GLY A 381 5.90 -9.86 14.56
N ASP A 382 6.81 -9.45 15.44
CA ASP A 382 6.95 -8.07 15.91
C ASP A 382 8.07 -7.33 15.14
N PRO A 383 7.93 -6.03 14.82
CA PRO A 383 8.96 -5.30 14.08
C PRO A 383 10.33 -5.23 14.76
N PHE A 384 10.39 -5.27 16.10
CA PHE A 384 11.60 -5.05 16.89
C PHE A 384 12.16 -6.32 17.53
N VAL A 385 11.33 -7.30 17.92
CA VAL A 385 11.81 -8.55 18.51
C VAL A 385 12.56 -9.39 17.48
N PHE A 386 13.91 -9.32 17.52
CA PHE A 386 14.81 -9.91 16.52
C PHE A 386 14.47 -9.55 15.07
N GLY A 387 13.75 -8.44 14.89
CA GLY A 387 13.41 -7.85 13.61
C GLY A 387 14.42 -6.78 13.20
N ARG A 388 14.22 -6.22 12.00
CA ARG A 388 15.03 -5.12 11.46
C ARG A 388 14.32 -3.76 11.55
N GLY A 389 13.19 -3.69 12.26
CA GLY A 389 12.36 -2.48 12.31
C GLY A 389 13.08 -1.28 12.94
N GLY A 390 13.97 -1.50 13.91
CA GLY A 390 14.73 -0.40 14.52
C GLY A 390 15.66 0.31 13.53
N GLU A 391 16.36 -0.46 12.69
CA GLU A 391 17.24 0.10 11.65
C GLU A 391 16.46 0.78 10.53
N GLU A 392 15.32 0.20 10.14
CA GLU A 392 14.40 0.80 9.16
C GLU A 392 13.86 2.15 9.69
N ALA A 393 13.43 2.21 10.96
CA ALA A 393 12.91 3.43 11.57
C ALA A 393 13.96 4.53 11.73
N ILE A 394 15.18 4.19 12.18
CA ILE A 394 16.30 5.14 12.31
C ILE A 394 16.64 5.73 10.94
N TYR A 395 16.77 4.87 9.92
CA TYR A 395 17.07 5.33 8.57
C TYR A 395 16.01 6.31 8.05
N LEU A 396 14.72 6.01 8.24
CA LEU A 396 13.63 6.92 7.83
C LEU A 396 13.69 8.25 8.56
N ALA A 397 13.96 8.24 9.87
CA ALA A 397 14.10 9.45 10.68
C ALA A 397 15.29 10.33 10.23
N ASP A 398 16.43 9.70 9.91
CA ASP A 398 17.61 10.39 9.39
C ASP A 398 17.33 11.07 8.04
N HIS A 399 16.41 10.49 7.25
CA HIS A 399 15.95 11.04 5.97
C HIS A 399 14.75 11.99 6.09
N GLY A 400 14.33 12.33 7.32
CA GLY A 400 13.23 13.27 7.59
C GLY A 400 11.84 12.70 7.32
N ILE A 401 11.69 11.37 7.24
CA ILE A 401 10.43 10.69 6.96
C ILE A 401 9.81 10.23 8.27
N TYR A 402 8.53 10.57 8.48
CA TYR A 402 7.82 10.13 9.67
C TYR A 402 7.50 8.64 9.60
N CYS A 403 7.85 7.93 10.66
CA CYS A 403 7.66 6.50 10.77
C CYS A 403 6.93 6.17 12.07
N GLU A 404 5.83 5.42 11.96
CA GLU A 404 5.09 4.90 13.11
C GLU A 404 5.24 3.38 13.19
N VAL A 405 5.51 2.87 14.40
CA VAL A 405 5.65 1.43 14.62
C VAL A 405 4.39 0.89 15.27
N VAL A 406 3.83 -0.16 14.68
CA VAL A 406 2.68 -0.91 15.19
C VAL A 406 3.17 -2.26 15.69
N PRO A 407 3.10 -2.51 17.01
CA PRO A 407 3.54 -3.78 17.60
C PRO A 407 2.81 -4.98 17.00
N GLY A 408 3.49 -6.12 16.96
CA GLY A 408 2.94 -7.41 16.53
C GLY A 408 3.10 -8.49 17.59
N ILE A 409 2.37 -9.59 17.43
CA ILE A 409 2.53 -10.75 18.30
C ILE A 409 3.75 -11.54 17.84
N SER A 410 4.79 -11.61 18.67
CA SER A 410 6.03 -12.33 18.34
C SER A 410 5.87 -13.85 18.44
N SER A 411 6.57 -14.57 17.58
CA SER A 411 6.60 -16.05 17.59
C SER A 411 7.18 -16.62 18.89
N CYS A 412 7.98 -15.86 19.64
CA CYS A 412 8.55 -16.32 20.92
C CYS A 412 7.50 -16.58 21.99
N ILE A 413 6.33 -15.95 21.90
CA ILE A 413 5.19 -16.20 22.79
C ILE A 413 4.11 -17.03 22.07
N ALA A 414 3.76 -16.63 20.85
CA ALA A 414 2.62 -17.22 20.16
C ALA A 414 2.82 -18.70 19.81
N ALA A 415 4.04 -19.10 19.41
CA ALA A 415 4.28 -20.49 19.06
C ALA A 415 4.08 -21.43 20.25
N ALA A 416 4.56 -21.03 21.44
CA ALA A 416 4.39 -21.79 22.67
C ALA A 416 2.92 -21.83 23.07
N GLU A 417 2.23 -20.68 23.08
CA GLU A 417 0.81 -20.59 23.48
C GLU A 417 -0.11 -21.41 22.56
N LEU A 418 0.10 -21.35 21.24
CA LEU A 418 -0.64 -22.15 20.26
C LEU A 418 -0.36 -23.65 20.36
N ALA A 419 0.77 -24.01 20.96
CA ALA A 419 1.12 -25.38 21.33
C ALA A 419 0.64 -25.76 22.74
N GLY A 420 -0.09 -24.89 23.45
CA GLY A 420 -0.55 -25.14 24.82
C GLY A 420 0.54 -25.03 25.89
N ILE A 421 1.67 -24.38 25.59
CA ILE A 421 2.81 -24.22 26.49
C ILE A 421 2.89 -22.75 26.92
N PRO A 422 2.71 -22.43 28.21
CA PRO A 422 2.89 -21.06 28.66
C PRO A 422 4.39 -20.73 28.75
N VAL A 423 4.79 -19.53 28.34
CA VAL A 423 6.21 -19.10 28.45
C VAL A 423 6.64 -18.82 29.89
N THR A 424 5.68 -18.58 30.79
CA THR A 424 5.91 -18.43 32.24
C THR A 424 4.77 -19.08 33.00
N HIS A 425 5.06 -19.59 34.20
CA HIS A 425 4.02 -20.14 35.08
C HIS A 425 4.46 -20.02 36.54
N ARG A 426 3.60 -19.48 37.40
CA ARG A 426 3.90 -19.28 38.82
C ARG A 426 4.29 -20.62 39.48
N GLY A 427 5.41 -20.64 40.17
CA GLY A 427 5.95 -21.84 40.82
C GLY A 427 6.71 -22.80 39.90
N ILE A 428 6.81 -22.52 38.59
CA ILE A 428 7.59 -23.30 37.64
C ILE A 428 8.68 -22.43 36.99
N SER A 429 8.32 -21.25 36.51
CA SER A 429 9.22 -20.33 35.82
C SER A 429 8.89 -18.89 36.21
N LYS A 430 9.89 -18.15 36.72
CA LYS A 430 9.75 -16.76 37.21
C LYS A 430 10.01 -15.71 36.12
N GLY A 431 10.47 -16.13 34.95
CA GLY A 431 10.86 -15.29 33.84
C GLY A 431 11.16 -16.15 32.62
N PHE A 432 11.38 -15.53 31.48
CA PHE A 432 11.79 -16.25 30.28
C PHE A 432 12.81 -15.44 29.49
N ARG A 433 13.66 -16.16 28.77
CA ARG A 433 14.76 -15.58 28.00
C ARG A 433 14.58 -15.95 26.54
N VAL A 434 14.47 -14.95 25.68
CA VAL A 434 14.39 -15.14 24.23
C VAL A 434 15.75 -14.88 23.60
N VAL A 435 16.22 -15.81 22.77
CA VAL A 435 17.50 -15.71 22.06
C VAL A 435 17.33 -16.10 20.59
N THR A 436 18.12 -15.48 19.71
CA THR A 436 18.31 -15.94 18.33
C THR A 436 19.49 -16.91 18.29
N ALA A 437 19.37 -18.03 17.58
CA ALA A 437 20.45 -19.00 17.45
C ALA A 437 21.44 -18.69 16.31
N HIS A 438 21.19 -17.66 15.50
CA HIS A 438 22.03 -17.26 14.37
C HIS A 438 22.64 -15.88 14.59
N ASP A 439 23.93 -15.74 14.29
CA ASP A 439 24.63 -14.47 14.12
C ASP A 439 24.59 -13.95 12.66
N ARG A 440 25.20 -12.79 12.40
CA ARG A 440 25.29 -12.18 11.05
C ARG A 440 25.99 -13.05 10.00
N ARG A 441 26.65 -14.15 10.38
CA ARG A 441 27.45 -15.05 9.53
C ARG A 441 26.93 -16.49 9.49
N ASN A 442 25.69 -16.76 9.94
CA ASN A 442 25.13 -18.11 10.10
C ASN A 442 25.94 -19.02 11.06
N GLN A 443 26.76 -18.42 11.92
CA GLN A 443 27.41 -19.10 13.02
C GLN A 443 26.49 -19.06 14.24
N LEU A 444 26.72 -19.97 15.18
CA LEU A 444 26.00 -19.92 16.43
C LEU A 444 26.42 -18.63 17.14
N SER A 445 25.45 -17.80 17.53
CA SER A 445 25.74 -16.53 18.20
C SER A 445 26.55 -16.76 19.48
N ASP A 446 27.32 -15.76 19.89
CA ASP A 446 28.16 -15.77 21.09
C ASP A 446 27.29 -15.76 22.37
N LEU A 447 26.53 -16.84 22.56
CA LEU A 447 25.53 -17.01 23.60
C LEU A 447 26.20 -17.48 24.88
N ASN A 448 25.83 -16.85 25.99
CA ASN A 448 26.27 -17.28 27.31
C ASN A 448 25.47 -18.52 27.78
N PHE A 449 25.83 -19.69 27.24
CA PHE A 449 25.23 -20.98 27.62
C PHE A 449 25.43 -21.31 29.09
N ALA A 450 26.54 -20.89 29.71
CA ALA A 450 26.79 -21.08 31.13
C ALA A 450 25.73 -20.40 32.01
N SER A 451 25.30 -19.19 31.63
CA SER A 451 24.20 -18.48 32.30
C SER A 451 22.85 -19.14 32.05
N MET A 452 22.57 -19.56 30.81
CA MET A 452 21.28 -20.17 30.45
C MET A 452 21.07 -21.53 31.14
N ALA A 453 22.11 -22.37 31.19
CA ALA A 453 22.05 -23.70 31.79
C ALA A 453 21.74 -23.69 33.29
N LYS A 454 22.06 -22.59 33.99
CA LYS A 454 21.88 -22.43 35.44
C LYS A 454 20.64 -21.62 35.83
N SER A 455 19.85 -21.15 34.87
CA SER A 455 18.69 -20.29 35.15
C SER A 455 17.43 -21.10 35.44
N GLU A 456 16.56 -20.57 36.30
CA GLU A 456 15.18 -21.08 36.51
C GLU A 456 14.18 -20.48 35.49
N GLU A 457 14.66 -19.89 34.40
CA GLU A 457 13.85 -19.24 33.38
C GLU A 457 13.49 -20.22 32.26
N THR A 458 12.37 -19.98 31.60
CA THR A 458 12.05 -20.66 30.34
C THR A 458 12.92 -20.10 29.22
N LEU A 459 13.63 -20.95 28.48
CA LEU A 459 14.45 -20.51 27.35
C LEU A 459 13.68 -20.68 26.05
N VAL A 460 13.63 -19.63 25.24
CA VAL A 460 12.99 -19.64 23.93
C VAL A 460 14.02 -19.29 22.86
N PHE A 461 14.30 -20.23 21.96
CA PHE A 461 15.22 -20.02 20.84
C PHE A 461 14.42 -19.80 19.55
N LEU A 462 14.61 -18.63 18.95
CA LEU A 462 14.12 -18.30 17.61
C LEU A 462 15.16 -18.67 16.56
N MET A 463 14.68 -19.06 15.37
CA MET A 463 15.53 -19.42 14.22
C MET A 463 16.55 -20.51 14.58
N GLY A 464 16.21 -21.41 15.51
CA GLY A 464 17.17 -22.38 16.09
C GLY A 464 17.16 -23.78 15.47
N LEU A 465 16.20 -24.10 14.61
CA LEU A 465 15.97 -25.49 14.19
C LEU A 465 17.20 -26.15 13.54
N SER A 466 17.89 -25.45 12.63
CA SER A 466 19.12 -25.94 11.99
C SER A 466 20.31 -26.08 12.94
N LYS A 467 20.22 -25.47 14.13
CA LYS A 467 21.25 -25.44 15.19
C LYS A 467 20.82 -26.20 16.44
N LEU A 468 19.72 -26.94 16.38
CA LEU A 468 19.14 -27.60 17.55
C LEU A 468 20.15 -28.50 18.28
N GLU A 469 20.90 -29.30 17.53
CA GLU A 469 21.96 -30.17 18.06
C GLU A 469 23.03 -29.40 18.86
N GLU A 470 23.49 -28.29 18.30
CA GLU A 470 24.54 -27.47 18.91
C GLU A 470 24.01 -26.73 20.16
N ILE A 471 22.75 -26.29 20.13
CA ILE A 471 22.07 -25.67 21.27
C ILE A 471 21.96 -26.67 22.43
N THR A 472 21.46 -27.88 22.18
CA THR A 472 21.26 -28.89 23.23
C THR A 472 22.59 -29.37 23.81
N MET A 473 23.60 -29.64 22.97
CA MET A 473 24.94 -30.03 23.42
C MET A 473 25.59 -28.97 24.31
N ASN A 474 25.48 -27.68 23.95
CA ASN A 474 26.05 -26.61 24.76
C ASN A 474 25.33 -26.43 26.10
N LEU A 475 24.01 -26.57 26.15
CA LEU A 475 23.25 -26.52 27.41
C LEU A 475 23.64 -27.68 28.34
N LEU A 476 23.75 -28.91 27.81
CA LEU A 476 24.21 -30.09 28.55
C LEU A 476 25.63 -29.90 29.10
N LYS A 477 26.57 -29.48 28.25
CA LYS A 477 27.98 -29.24 28.63
C LYS A 477 28.12 -28.22 29.77
N ASN A 478 27.20 -27.27 29.85
CA ASN A 478 27.19 -26.23 30.87
C ASN A 478 26.37 -26.58 32.12
N GLY A 479 25.87 -27.82 32.22
CA GLY A 479 25.28 -28.38 33.44
C GLY A 479 23.75 -28.38 33.50
N MET A 480 23.04 -28.15 32.38
CA MET A 480 21.58 -28.32 32.34
C MET A 480 21.22 -29.81 32.36
N ASP A 481 20.18 -30.18 33.11
CA ASP A 481 19.74 -31.58 33.24
C ASP A 481 19.30 -32.17 31.88
N ALA A 482 19.77 -33.37 31.56
CA ALA A 482 19.46 -34.09 30.32
C ALA A 482 17.98 -34.42 30.14
N ASN A 483 17.23 -34.50 31.24
CA ASN A 483 15.79 -34.72 31.27
C ASN A 483 14.97 -33.43 31.22
N THR A 484 15.62 -32.26 31.13
CA THR A 484 14.92 -30.98 30.98
C THR A 484 13.98 -31.06 29.78
N PRO A 485 12.67 -30.78 29.95
CA PRO A 485 11.71 -30.82 28.87
C PRO A 485 12.00 -29.79 27.77
N VAL A 486 11.81 -30.19 26.52
CA VAL A 486 11.95 -29.35 25.33
C VAL A 486 10.77 -29.57 24.39
N ALA A 487 10.23 -28.48 23.86
CA ALA A 487 9.28 -28.51 22.76
C ALA A 487 9.84 -27.75 21.55
N VAL A 488 9.58 -28.27 20.35
CA VAL A 488 9.86 -27.58 19.09
C VAL A 488 8.55 -27.40 18.34
N VAL A 489 8.16 -26.16 18.13
CA VAL A 489 6.93 -25.79 17.41
C VAL A 489 7.32 -25.27 16.03
N SER A 490 7.01 -26.03 14.98
CA SER A 490 7.23 -25.67 13.59
C SER A 490 5.97 -25.06 12.99
N SER A 491 6.15 -24.09 12.08
CA SER A 491 5.07 -23.49 11.28
C SER A 491 3.88 -23.03 12.13
N ALA A 492 4.19 -22.40 13.27
CA ALA A 492 3.19 -21.93 14.22
C ALA A 492 2.14 -21.03 13.56
N ALA A 493 0.90 -21.08 14.05
CA ALA A 493 -0.22 -20.31 13.53
C ALA A 493 -0.56 -20.60 12.05
N SER A 494 -0.26 -21.82 11.58
CA SER A 494 -0.62 -22.30 10.25
C SER A 494 -1.27 -23.69 10.31
N THR A 495 -1.92 -24.09 9.22
CA THR A 495 -2.46 -25.46 9.07
C THR A 495 -1.38 -26.54 9.05
N LYS A 496 -0.10 -26.16 8.92
CA LYS A 496 1.06 -27.04 8.94
C LYS A 496 1.77 -27.04 10.30
N GLN A 497 1.16 -26.45 11.34
CA GLN A 497 1.77 -26.41 12.67
C GLN A 497 2.05 -27.83 13.17
N GLN A 498 3.27 -28.06 13.65
CA GLN A 498 3.68 -29.32 14.26
C GLN A 498 4.38 -29.02 15.59
N THR A 499 4.09 -29.80 16.62
CA THR A 499 4.75 -29.70 17.92
C THR A 499 5.42 -31.01 18.28
N CYS A 500 6.72 -30.95 18.53
CA CYS A 500 7.55 -32.08 18.92
C CYS A 500 8.02 -31.88 20.35
N GLU A 501 7.59 -32.73 21.29
CA GLU A 501 8.00 -32.69 22.71
C GLU A 501 8.96 -33.84 23.03
N ALA A 502 10.09 -33.55 23.69
CA ALA A 502 11.02 -34.56 24.20
C ALA A 502 11.85 -34.00 25.37
N THR A 503 12.93 -34.68 25.74
CA THR A 503 13.93 -34.14 26.67
C THR A 503 15.10 -33.51 25.93
N LEU A 504 15.91 -32.72 26.64
CA LEU A 504 17.11 -32.09 26.09
C LEU A 504 18.05 -33.08 25.40
N ASN A 505 18.15 -34.31 25.90
CA ASN A 505 18.98 -35.37 25.33
C ASN A 505 18.40 -35.99 24.04
N THR A 506 17.08 -35.97 23.85
CA THR A 506 16.40 -36.78 22.81
C THR A 506 15.70 -35.94 21.74
N ILE A 507 15.50 -34.65 21.97
CA ILE A 507 14.71 -33.78 21.08
C ILE A 507 15.27 -33.70 19.66
N HIS A 508 16.59 -33.69 19.50
CA HIS A 508 17.23 -33.60 18.18
C HIS A 508 16.88 -34.79 17.27
N GLU A 509 16.97 -36.00 17.82
CA GLU A 509 16.62 -37.22 17.09
C GLU A 509 15.14 -37.25 16.75
N LYS A 510 14.28 -36.88 17.71
CA LYS A 510 12.83 -36.84 17.50
C LYS A 510 12.41 -35.85 16.41
N VAL A 511 12.98 -34.64 16.42
CA VAL A 511 12.76 -33.62 15.39
C VAL A 511 13.20 -34.10 14.00
N LYS A 512 14.33 -34.82 13.90
CA LYS A 512 14.78 -35.43 12.64
C LYS A 512 13.83 -36.52 12.15
N GLN A 513 13.34 -37.37 13.05
CA GLN A 513 12.39 -38.45 12.73
C GLN A 513 11.05 -37.88 12.24
N GLU A 514 10.53 -36.85 12.90
CA GLU A 514 9.27 -36.19 12.58
C GLU A 514 9.39 -35.20 11.40
N LYS A 515 10.61 -34.93 10.92
CA LYS A 515 10.92 -34.07 9.77
C LYS A 515 10.35 -32.65 9.87
N LEU A 516 10.41 -32.05 11.07
CA LEU A 516 9.98 -30.66 11.26
C LEU A 516 10.80 -29.71 10.38
N SER A 517 10.15 -28.65 9.91
CA SER A 517 10.76 -27.66 9.00
C SER A 517 10.76 -26.26 9.60
N SER A 518 11.57 -25.36 9.04
CA SER A 518 11.57 -23.95 9.44
C SER A 518 10.42 -23.18 8.76
N PRO A 519 9.86 -22.13 9.39
CA PRO A 519 10.26 -21.53 10.67
C PRO A 519 9.83 -22.38 11.87
N ALA A 520 10.66 -22.43 12.91
CA ALA A 520 10.33 -23.11 14.16
C ALA A 520 10.90 -22.39 15.39
N VAL A 521 10.24 -22.60 16.53
CA VAL A 521 10.58 -22.07 17.85
C VAL A 521 10.89 -23.24 18.78
N ILE A 522 12.01 -23.14 19.51
CA ILE A 522 12.39 -24.14 20.52
C ILE A 522 12.11 -23.55 21.89
N VAL A 523 11.39 -24.28 22.73
CA VAL A 523 11.06 -23.92 24.11
C VAL A 523 11.70 -24.95 25.04
N VAL A 524 12.57 -24.51 25.95
CA VAL A 524 13.27 -25.36 26.92
C VAL A 524 12.86 -24.95 28.32
N GLY A 525 12.45 -25.92 29.14
CA GLY A 525 12.14 -25.72 30.55
C GLY A 525 10.89 -26.45 31.01
N ASP A 526 10.67 -26.47 32.33
CA ASP A 526 9.62 -27.27 32.96
C ASP A 526 8.19 -26.89 32.57
N VAL A 527 7.97 -25.67 32.05
CA VAL A 527 6.67 -25.23 31.53
C VAL A 527 6.13 -26.11 30.40
N VAL A 528 7.00 -26.79 29.65
CA VAL A 528 6.60 -27.71 28.58
C VAL A 528 5.76 -28.88 29.10
N LYS A 529 5.97 -29.32 30.35
CA LYS A 529 5.17 -30.39 30.99
C LYS A 529 3.69 -30.04 31.11
N LEU A 530 3.35 -28.75 31.08
CA LEU A 530 1.96 -28.26 31.17
C LEU A 530 1.19 -28.45 29.87
N GLN A 531 1.87 -28.71 28.75
CA GLN A 531 1.23 -28.87 27.43
C GLN A 531 0.05 -29.83 27.50
N LYS A 532 0.24 -31.03 28.05
CA LYS A 532 -0.79 -32.08 28.12
C LYS A 532 -1.97 -31.73 29.04
N GLN A 533 -1.78 -30.80 29.97
CA GLN A 533 -2.83 -30.35 30.87
C GLN A 533 -3.67 -29.23 30.23
N ILE A 534 -3.03 -28.40 29.40
CA ILE A 534 -3.65 -27.24 28.73
C ILE A 534 -4.29 -27.67 27.40
N GLN A 535 -3.55 -28.38 26.55
CA GLN A 535 -4.08 -29.06 25.37
C GLN A 535 -4.75 -30.37 25.80
N LYS A 536 -6.08 -30.36 25.90
CA LYS A 536 -6.87 -31.60 25.86
C LYS A 536 -6.68 -32.29 24.49
N PRO A 537 -6.79 -33.63 24.41
CA PRO A 537 -6.48 -34.40 23.20
C PRO A 537 -7.18 -33.82 21.96
N GLU A 538 -6.42 -33.70 20.87
CA GLU A 538 -6.94 -33.23 19.58
C GLU A 538 -8.12 -34.09 19.17
N ASP A 539 -9.30 -33.47 19.11
CA ASP A 539 -10.40 -34.04 18.38
C ASP A 539 -10.02 -34.01 16.88
N THR A 540 -9.80 -35.18 16.30
CA THR A 540 -9.50 -35.32 14.87
C THR A 540 -10.77 -35.20 14.02
N THR A 541 -11.94 -35.26 14.64
CA THR A 541 -13.23 -35.14 13.95
C THR A 541 -13.60 -33.67 13.69
N CYS A 542 -14.42 -33.44 12.68
CA CYS A 542 -14.86 -32.10 12.27
C CYS A 542 -16.38 -31.97 12.18
N HIS A 543 -16.87 -30.73 12.24
CA HIS A 543 -18.27 -30.41 12.02
C HIS A 543 -18.54 -30.15 10.55
N LEU A 544 -19.47 -30.89 9.95
CA LEU A 544 -19.89 -30.69 8.58
C LEU A 544 -20.99 -29.63 8.52
N VAL A 545 -20.76 -28.50 7.89
CA VAL A 545 -21.74 -27.42 7.74
C VAL A 545 -22.27 -27.39 6.31
N THR A 546 -23.56 -27.67 6.14
CA THR A 546 -24.19 -27.56 4.83
C THR A 546 -24.49 -26.11 4.47
N LYS A 547 -24.17 -25.74 3.23
CA LYS A 547 -24.42 -24.39 2.69
C LYS A 547 -25.11 -24.41 1.32
N ILE A 548 -25.65 -23.26 0.96
CA ILE A 548 -26.16 -22.93 -0.37
C ILE A 548 -25.32 -21.79 -0.92
N GLY A 549 -24.77 -21.98 -2.12
CA GLY A 549 -23.81 -21.05 -2.74
C GLY A 549 -22.36 -21.36 -2.39
N ASP A 550 -21.47 -20.63 -3.03
CA ASP A 550 -20.00 -20.73 -2.91
C ASP A 550 -19.46 -19.99 -1.67
N GLN A 551 -20.15 -18.94 -1.24
CA GLN A 551 -19.74 -18.10 -0.11
C GLN A 551 -19.57 -18.90 1.19
N PRO A 552 -18.60 -18.56 2.05
CA PRO A 552 -18.43 -19.18 3.36
C PRO A 552 -19.70 -19.06 4.22
N SER A 553 -20.06 -20.14 4.91
CA SER A 553 -21.17 -20.13 5.85
C SER A 553 -20.82 -19.33 7.10
N LYS A 554 -21.69 -18.41 7.52
CA LYS A 554 -21.54 -17.69 8.80
C LYS A 554 -21.45 -18.64 9.99
N LEU A 555 -22.16 -19.78 9.97
CA LEU A 555 -22.06 -20.80 11.01
C LEU A 555 -20.67 -21.46 10.99
N ALA A 556 -20.14 -21.75 9.81
CA ALA A 556 -18.79 -22.31 9.68
C ALA A 556 -17.74 -21.34 10.21
N GLN A 557 -17.91 -20.03 9.94
CA GLN A 557 -17.04 -19.01 10.51
C GLN A 557 -17.13 -18.96 12.04
N ILE A 558 -18.34 -18.88 12.61
CA ILE A 558 -18.53 -18.90 14.07
C ILE A 558 -17.86 -20.12 14.71
N LEU A 559 -17.98 -21.30 14.10
CA LEU A 559 -17.34 -22.51 14.60
C LEU A 559 -15.81 -22.45 14.53
N LYS A 560 -15.24 -21.99 13.40
CA LYS A 560 -13.79 -21.79 13.24
C LYS A 560 -13.25 -20.78 14.25
N ASP A 561 -13.95 -19.66 14.45
CA ASP A 561 -13.60 -18.60 15.41
C ASP A 561 -13.55 -19.12 16.86
N HIS A 562 -14.23 -20.23 17.14
CA HIS A 562 -14.24 -20.89 18.46
C HIS A 562 -13.41 -22.18 18.49
N GLY A 563 -12.48 -22.35 17.55
CA GLY A 563 -11.50 -23.45 17.54
C GLY A 563 -12.03 -24.79 17.03
N CYS A 564 -13.21 -24.85 16.43
CA CYS A 564 -13.76 -26.08 15.87
C CYS A 564 -13.17 -26.36 14.47
N LYS A 565 -12.81 -27.61 14.19
CA LYS A 565 -12.55 -28.07 12.82
C LYS A 565 -13.88 -28.13 12.05
N VAL A 566 -13.94 -27.50 10.87
CA VAL A 566 -15.17 -27.40 10.08
C VAL A 566 -14.90 -27.75 8.62
N LYS A 567 -15.71 -28.64 8.05
CA LYS A 567 -15.82 -28.84 6.60
C LYS A 567 -17.14 -28.24 6.12
N GLU A 568 -17.10 -27.48 5.04
CA GLU A 568 -18.30 -26.90 4.43
C GLU A 568 -18.71 -27.74 3.22
N LEU A 569 -20.00 -28.06 3.12
CA LEU A 569 -20.53 -28.86 2.03
C LEU A 569 -21.63 -28.10 1.29
N GLN A 570 -21.37 -27.77 0.02
CA GLN A 570 -22.34 -27.06 -0.81
C GLN A 570 -23.40 -28.05 -1.33
N THR A 571 -24.60 -27.95 -0.79
CA THR A 571 -25.75 -28.80 -1.16
C THR A 571 -26.63 -28.16 -2.24
N GLY A 572 -26.42 -26.88 -2.53
CA GLY A 572 -27.20 -26.16 -3.53
C GLY A 572 -26.56 -24.86 -3.99
N GLU A 573 -27.14 -24.28 -5.02
CA GLU A 573 -26.73 -23.00 -5.59
C GLU A 573 -27.98 -22.19 -5.99
N ILE A 574 -28.00 -20.90 -5.67
CA ILE A 574 -29.10 -20.03 -6.09
C ILE A 574 -28.80 -19.49 -7.48
N SER A 575 -29.64 -19.85 -8.44
CA SER A 575 -29.64 -19.27 -9.78
C SER A 575 -30.82 -18.32 -9.90
N TYR A 576 -30.54 -17.04 -10.19
CA TYR A 576 -31.58 -16.04 -10.39
C TYR A 576 -32.18 -16.15 -11.79
N ARG A 577 -33.48 -15.93 -11.91
CA ARG A 577 -34.16 -15.83 -13.21
C ARG A 577 -34.09 -14.39 -13.71
N TYR A 578 -33.98 -14.21 -15.02
CA TYR A 578 -33.93 -12.91 -15.68
C TYR A 578 -35.12 -12.70 -16.60
N ASP A 579 -36.29 -13.14 -16.15
CA ASP A 579 -37.54 -12.91 -16.87
C ASP A 579 -37.77 -11.40 -16.97
N ARG A 580 -38.09 -10.89 -18.16
CA ARG A 580 -38.33 -9.46 -18.35
C ARG A 580 -39.58 -9.04 -17.59
N ILE A 581 -39.44 -7.99 -16.79
CA ILE A 581 -40.55 -7.29 -16.14
C ILE A 581 -40.97 -6.16 -17.09
N SER A 582 -42.18 -6.28 -17.67
CA SER A 582 -42.76 -5.19 -18.45
C SER A 582 -43.18 -4.05 -17.52
N LYS A 583 -42.92 -2.81 -17.94
CA LYS A 583 -43.33 -1.61 -17.21
C LYS A 583 -44.86 -1.51 -17.12
N GLU A 584 -45.55 -1.89 -18.18
CA GLU A 584 -47.01 -1.89 -18.28
C GLU A 584 -47.64 -2.93 -17.35
N GLU A 585 -47.01 -4.11 -17.21
CA GLU A 585 -47.46 -5.10 -16.23
C GLU A 585 -47.22 -4.62 -14.80
N LEU A 586 -46.02 -4.11 -14.51
CA LEU A 586 -45.63 -3.64 -13.19
C LEU A 586 -46.47 -2.44 -12.73
N ALA A 587 -46.95 -1.59 -13.65
CA ALA A 587 -47.83 -0.47 -13.36
C ALA A 587 -49.23 -0.88 -12.86
N LYS A 588 -49.68 -2.12 -13.14
CA LYS A 588 -50.97 -2.64 -12.67
C LYS A 588 -50.89 -3.24 -11.27
N VAL A 589 -49.69 -3.54 -10.79
CA VAL A 589 -49.46 -4.23 -9.52
C VAL A 589 -49.71 -3.29 -8.37
N THR A 590 -50.51 -3.71 -7.39
CA THR A 590 -50.75 -2.96 -6.15
C THR A 590 -49.88 -3.49 -4.99
N TYR A 591 -49.64 -4.80 -4.92
CA TYR A 591 -48.82 -5.43 -3.87
C TYR A 591 -47.69 -6.30 -4.43
N LEU A 592 -46.48 -6.13 -3.88
CA LEU A 592 -45.32 -6.99 -4.11
C LEU A 592 -45.02 -7.81 -2.85
N ILE A 593 -45.17 -9.13 -2.93
CA ILE A 593 -44.97 -10.03 -1.80
C ILE A 593 -43.67 -10.82 -1.96
N PHE A 594 -42.79 -10.73 -0.96
CA PHE A 594 -41.53 -11.48 -0.89
C PHE A 594 -41.52 -12.49 0.27
N THR A 595 -41.37 -13.78 -0.05
CA THR A 595 -41.27 -14.85 0.96
C THR A 595 -39.85 -15.36 1.18
N SER A 596 -38.83 -14.69 0.65
CA SER A 596 -37.43 -15.09 0.75
C SER A 596 -36.49 -13.93 0.45
N ARG A 597 -35.34 -13.88 1.12
CA ARG A 597 -34.23 -12.96 0.79
C ARG A 597 -33.79 -13.06 -0.67
N TYR A 598 -33.78 -14.27 -1.22
CA TYR A 598 -33.39 -14.51 -2.61
C TYR A 598 -34.49 -14.06 -3.58
N GLY A 599 -35.75 -14.00 -3.13
CA GLY A 599 -36.84 -13.38 -3.88
C GLY A 599 -36.58 -11.89 -4.09
N VAL A 600 -36.15 -11.19 -3.04
CA VAL A 600 -35.81 -9.76 -3.10
C VAL A 600 -34.63 -9.52 -4.06
N HIS A 601 -33.51 -10.23 -3.88
CA HIS A 601 -32.35 -10.09 -4.76
C HIS A 601 -32.68 -10.42 -6.23
N GLY A 602 -33.48 -11.47 -6.47
CA GLY A 602 -33.88 -11.86 -7.83
C GLY A 602 -34.75 -10.79 -8.49
N PHE A 603 -35.70 -10.22 -7.74
CA PHE A 603 -36.54 -9.14 -8.24
C PHE A 603 -35.71 -7.89 -8.58
N MET A 604 -34.78 -7.48 -7.71
CA MET A 604 -33.90 -6.33 -8.01
C MET A 604 -33.04 -6.56 -9.25
N LYS A 605 -32.57 -7.80 -9.47
CA LYS A 605 -31.85 -8.17 -10.68
C LYS A 605 -32.74 -8.10 -11.93
N GLN A 606 -33.98 -8.58 -11.85
CA GLN A 606 -34.95 -8.52 -12.95
C GLN A 606 -35.36 -7.09 -13.30
N MET A 607 -35.56 -6.22 -12.29
CA MET A 607 -35.80 -4.79 -12.47
C MET A 607 -34.65 -4.14 -13.25
N LYS A 608 -33.42 -4.35 -12.77
CA LYS A 608 -32.22 -3.82 -13.43
C LYS A 608 -32.05 -4.33 -14.86
N SER A 609 -32.26 -5.62 -15.11
CA SER A 609 -32.17 -6.18 -16.48
C SER A 609 -33.31 -5.72 -17.39
N SER A 610 -34.42 -5.25 -16.82
CA SER A 610 -35.55 -4.68 -17.55
C SER A 610 -35.47 -3.16 -17.69
N ASN A 611 -34.35 -2.55 -17.29
CA ASN A 611 -34.11 -1.10 -17.29
C ASN A 611 -35.15 -0.31 -16.45
N LEU A 612 -35.58 -0.91 -15.34
CA LEU A 612 -36.46 -0.32 -14.34
C LEU A 612 -35.66 0.00 -13.07
N ASP A 613 -36.14 0.95 -12.29
CA ASP A 613 -35.52 1.33 -11.02
C ASP A 613 -36.55 1.51 -9.89
N LEU A 614 -36.09 1.93 -8.72
CA LEU A 614 -36.91 2.03 -7.51
C LEU A 614 -38.05 3.06 -7.67
N ARG A 615 -37.93 4.04 -8.57
CA ARG A 615 -39.01 5.01 -8.85
C ARG A 615 -40.22 4.33 -9.49
N ASP A 616 -40.01 3.23 -10.23
CA ASP A 616 -41.11 2.44 -10.77
C ASP A 616 -41.85 1.63 -9.69
N LEU A 617 -41.44 1.71 -8.41
CA LEU A 617 -42.09 1.06 -7.27
C LEU A 617 -42.92 2.01 -6.39
N PHE A 618 -43.02 3.30 -6.72
CA PHE A 618 -43.49 4.34 -5.78
C PHE A 618 -44.93 4.18 -5.27
N ASP A 619 -45.82 3.57 -6.06
CA ASP A 619 -47.25 3.41 -5.79
C ASP A 619 -47.63 1.99 -5.31
N LYS A 620 -46.64 1.17 -4.92
CA LYS A 620 -46.81 -0.27 -4.64
C LYS A 620 -46.54 -0.55 -3.18
N LYS A 621 -47.41 -1.33 -2.56
CA LYS A 621 -47.19 -1.82 -1.20
C LYS A 621 -46.28 -3.04 -1.20
N ILE A 622 -45.23 -2.99 -0.38
CA ILE A 622 -44.21 -4.03 -0.26
C ILE A 622 -44.49 -4.88 0.99
N VAL A 623 -44.68 -6.18 0.79
CA VAL A 623 -45.03 -7.12 1.86
C VAL A 623 -43.96 -8.20 1.99
N VAL A 624 -43.59 -8.54 3.22
CA VAL A 624 -42.60 -9.57 3.49
C VAL A 624 -43.12 -10.63 4.45
N VAL A 625 -42.64 -11.86 4.27
CA VAL A 625 -42.99 -12.98 5.16
C VAL A 625 -42.41 -12.87 6.57
N GLY A 626 -41.38 -12.05 6.78
CA GLY A 626 -40.73 -11.91 8.08
C GLY A 626 -39.48 -11.06 8.10
N LYS A 627 -38.94 -10.84 9.30
CA LYS A 627 -37.87 -9.88 9.60
C LYS A 627 -36.61 -10.03 8.74
N LYS A 628 -36.15 -11.27 8.48
CA LYS A 628 -34.96 -11.50 7.64
C LYS A 628 -35.13 -11.03 6.20
N THR A 629 -36.35 -11.09 5.65
CA THR A 629 -36.64 -10.58 4.30
C THR A 629 -36.79 -9.06 4.33
N LYS A 630 -37.37 -8.50 5.39
CA LYS A 630 -37.40 -7.06 5.66
C LYS A 630 -35.99 -6.45 5.69
N ASP A 631 -35.07 -7.08 6.44
CA ASP A 631 -33.69 -6.59 6.58
C ASP A 631 -32.94 -6.53 5.24
N VAL A 632 -33.24 -7.44 4.31
CA VAL A 632 -32.64 -7.44 2.96
C VAL A 632 -33.25 -6.38 2.06
N LEU A 633 -34.56 -6.11 2.16
CA LEU A 633 -35.17 -4.98 1.45
C LEU A 633 -34.58 -3.64 1.90
N MET A 634 -34.33 -3.47 3.20
CA MET A 634 -33.71 -2.27 3.75
C MET A 634 -32.31 -1.99 3.17
N GLN A 635 -31.55 -3.02 2.81
CA GLN A 635 -30.25 -2.87 2.14
C GLN A 635 -30.36 -2.23 0.75
N TYR A 636 -31.53 -2.35 0.11
CA TYR A 636 -31.87 -1.67 -1.14
C TYR A 636 -32.59 -0.33 -0.92
N GLY A 637 -32.69 0.14 0.34
CA GLY A 637 -33.39 1.37 0.69
C GLY A 637 -34.92 1.26 0.69
N ILE A 638 -35.49 0.04 0.70
CA ILE A 638 -36.95 -0.18 0.68
C ILE A 638 -37.42 -0.63 2.06
N ILE A 639 -38.42 0.08 2.61
CA ILE A 639 -39.10 -0.29 3.84
C ILE A 639 -40.32 -1.15 3.47
N ALA A 640 -40.48 -2.32 4.11
CA ALA A 640 -41.68 -3.12 3.94
C ALA A 640 -42.87 -2.49 4.69
N ASP A 641 -44.00 -2.32 4.00
CA ASP A 641 -45.25 -1.78 4.54
C ASP A 641 -45.93 -2.76 5.49
N LEU A 642 -45.91 -4.05 5.14
CA LEU A 642 -46.64 -5.10 5.86
C LEU A 642 -45.76 -6.32 6.12
N MET A 643 -45.93 -6.90 7.31
CA MET A 643 -45.27 -8.13 7.75
C MET A 643 -46.10 -8.75 8.89
N PRO A 644 -46.35 -10.08 8.89
CA PRO A 644 -47.03 -10.72 10.01
C PRO A 644 -46.16 -10.68 11.28
N GLU A 645 -46.79 -10.70 12.46
CA GLU A 645 -46.07 -10.76 13.75
C GLU A 645 -45.19 -12.01 13.83
N GLU A 646 -45.76 -13.17 13.47
CA GLU A 646 -45.03 -14.42 13.34
C GLU A 646 -44.74 -14.76 11.88
N ALA A 647 -43.46 -15.01 11.58
CA ALA A 647 -43.03 -15.29 10.22
C ALA A 647 -43.56 -16.64 9.70
N GLY A 648 -44.20 -16.62 8.54
CA GLY A 648 -44.72 -17.85 7.92
C GLY A 648 -45.69 -17.57 6.79
N GLU A 649 -45.77 -18.49 5.83
CA GLU A 649 -46.67 -18.34 4.68
C GLU A 649 -48.15 -18.38 5.09
N ILE A 650 -48.49 -19.10 6.19
CA ILE A 650 -49.86 -19.18 6.72
C ILE A 650 -50.27 -17.82 7.31
N ASN A 651 -49.50 -17.31 8.26
CA ASN A 651 -49.77 -16.02 8.91
C ASN A 651 -49.74 -14.86 7.89
N LEU A 652 -48.83 -14.91 6.92
CA LEU A 652 -48.81 -13.96 5.81
C LEU A 652 -50.09 -14.04 4.97
N SER A 653 -50.64 -15.23 4.76
CA SER A 653 -51.90 -15.41 4.03
C SER A 653 -53.07 -14.82 4.80
N GLU A 654 -53.12 -15.00 6.12
CA GLU A 654 -54.18 -14.45 6.98
C GLU A 654 -54.15 -12.93 7.02
N LEU A 655 -52.95 -12.33 7.16
CA LEU A 655 -52.75 -10.89 7.07
C LEU A 655 -53.23 -10.35 5.72
N MET A 656 -52.78 -10.96 4.62
CA MET A 656 -53.11 -10.46 3.27
C MET A 656 -54.60 -10.56 2.95
N LYS A 657 -55.34 -11.55 3.49
CA LYS A 657 -56.79 -11.65 3.31
C LYS A 657 -57.56 -10.45 3.88
N GLN A 658 -56.99 -9.76 4.86
CA GLN A 658 -57.60 -8.58 5.49
C GLN A 658 -57.24 -7.28 4.76
N GLU A 659 -56.18 -7.29 3.95
CA GLU A 659 -55.59 -6.10 3.34
C GLU A 659 -55.92 -5.92 1.85
N VAL A 660 -56.27 -7.01 1.14
CA VAL A 660 -56.55 -6.99 -0.31
C VAL A 660 -58.04 -7.11 -0.61
N ASP A 661 -58.47 -6.52 -1.72
CA ASP A 661 -59.82 -6.67 -2.26
C ASP A 661 -59.79 -7.03 -3.77
N ALA A 662 -60.97 -7.07 -4.41
CA ALA A 662 -61.11 -7.52 -5.79
C ALA A 662 -60.42 -6.66 -6.86
N LYS A 663 -60.06 -5.39 -6.58
CA LYS A 663 -59.33 -4.53 -7.54
C LYS A 663 -57.81 -4.72 -7.45
N ASP A 664 -57.32 -5.40 -6.43
CA ASP A 664 -55.88 -5.56 -6.21
C ASP A 664 -55.24 -6.58 -7.16
N VAL A 665 -54.01 -6.25 -7.58
CA VAL A 665 -53.16 -7.12 -8.38
C VAL A 665 -51.89 -7.41 -7.59
N VAL A 666 -51.77 -8.65 -7.15
CA VAL A 666 -50.68 -9.12 -6.30
C VAL A 666 -49.63 -9.83 -7.14
N TRP A 667 -48.38 -9.42 -7.01
CA TRP A 667 -47.23 -10.18 -7.47
C TRP A 667 -46.60 -10.94 -6.32
N TYR A 668 -46.68 -12.27 -6.41
CA TYR A 668 -46.05 -13.17 -5.47
C TYR A 668 -44.66 -13.58 -5.97
N CYS A 669 -43.63 -12.87 -5.47
CA CYS A 669 -42.23 -13.04 -5.84
C CYS A 669 -41.59 -14.19 -5.03
N LYS A 670 -41.50 -15.37 -5.63
CA LYS A 670 -41.10 -16.62 -4.97
C LYS A 670 -39.95 -17.33 -5.67
N GLY A 671 -39.37 -18.33 -5.00
CA GLY A 671 -38.52 -19.31 -5.67
C GLY A 671 -39.34 -20.36 -6.42
N ILE A 672 -38.75 -21.08 -7.38
CA ILE A 672 -39.45 -22.10 -8.19
C ILE A 672 -40.14 -23.17 -7.33
N SER A 673 -39.54 -23.51 -6.18
CA SER A 673 -40.05 -24.48 -5.21
C SER A 673 -40.79 -23.84 -4.02
N GLY A 674 -41.20 -22.58 -4.14
CA GLY A 674 -41.97 -21.89 -3.09
C GLY A 674 -43.37 -22.48 -2.92
N GLY A 675 -43.99 -22.25 -1.76
CA GLY A 675 -45.31 -22.80 -1.43
C GLY A 675 -46.44 -22.25 -2.30
N GLU A 676 -47.54 -23.01 -2.35
CA GLU A 676 -48.76 -22.64 -3.09
C GLU A 676 -49.86 -22.08 -2.16
N LYS A 677 -49.63 -22.08 -0.85
CA LYS A 677 -50.66 -21.78 0.14
C LYS A 677 -51.12 -20.33 0.00
N LEU A 678 -50.17 -19.41 -0.15
CA LEU A 678 -50.47 -17.98 -0.30
C LEU A 678 -51.32 -17.71 -1.55
N LYS A 679 -50.93 -18.27 -2.70
CA LYS A 679 -51.71 -18.13 -3.94
C LYS A 679 -53.11 -18.72 -3.77
N LYS A 680 -53.23 -19.94 -3.25
CA LYS A 680 -54.53 -20.59 -3.01
C LYS A 680 -55.43 -19.78 -2.08
N ALA A 681 -54.84 -19.13 -1.07
CA ALA A 681 -55.56 -18.31 -0.10
C ALA A 681 -56.08 -16.98 -0.67
N LEU A 682 -55.35 -16.35 -1.60
CA LEU A 682 -55.66 -15.01 -2.12
C LEU A 682 -56.39 -15.01 -3.47
N THR A 683 -56.24 -16.07 -4.29
CA THR A 683 -56.90 -16.19 -5.60
C THR A 683 -58.44 -16.03 -5.54
N PRO A 684 -59.16 -16.48 -4.49
CA PRO A 684 -60.60 -16.22 -4.39
C PRO A 684 -60.98 -14.75 -4.16
N ILE A 685 -60.02 -13.89 -3.81
CA ILE A 685 -60.26 -12.50 -3.40
C ILE A 685 -59.76 -11.52 -4.47
N CYS A 686 -58.55 -11.72 -4.98
CA CYS A 686 -57.87 -10.77 -5.87
C CYS A 686 -57.04 -11.48 -6.95
N GLN A 687 -56.49 -10.71 -7.91
CA GLN A 687 -55.63 -11.27 -8.94
C GLN A 687 -54.23 -11.55 -8.41
N VAL A 688 -53.80 -12.81 -8.41
CA VAL A 688 -52.46 -13.21 -7.92
C VAL A 688 -51.63 -13.80 -9.06
N THR A 689 -50.48 -13.17 -9.33
CA THR A 689 -49.50 -13.64 -10.31
C THR A 689 -48.24 -14.12 -9.59
N GLU A 690 -47.86 -15.38 -9.81
CA GLU A 690 -46.57 -15.89 -9.32
C GLU A 690 -45.46 -15.45 -10.26
N LYS A 691 -44.45 -14.80 -9.70
CA LYS A 691 -43.23 -14.43 -10.42
C LYS A 691 -42.05 -15.18 -9.81
N VAL A 692 -41.42 -16.04 -10.60
CA VAL A 692 -40.29 -16.86 -10.16
C VAL A 692 -39.01 -16.02 -10.22
N MET A 693 -38.44 -15.72 -9.05
CA MET A 693 -37.27 -14.85 -8.92
C MET A 693 -35.96 -15.63 -8.95
N TYR A 694 -35.99 -16.86 -8.45
CA TYR A 694 -34.81 -17.70 -8.34
C TYR A 694 -35.17 -19.18 -8.29
N GLU A 695 -34.18 -19.99 -8.60
CA GLU A 695 -34.18 -21.43 -8.44
C GLU A 695 -33.03 -21.81 -7.51
N ASN A 696 -33.28 -22.75 -6.60
CA ASN A 696 -32.23 -23.33 -5.79
C ASN A 696 -31.83 -24.65 -6.47
N ASN A 697 -30.79 -24.61 -7.30
CA ASN A 697 -30.30 -25.78 -8.01
C ASN A 697 -29.60 -26.75 -7.07
N ARG A 698 -29.79 -28.05 -7.29
CA ARG A 698 -29.05 -29.10 -6.59
C ARG A 698 -27.62 -29.10 -7.11
N LYS A 699 -26.64 -29.13 -6.20
CA LYS A 699 -25.24 -29.43 -6.56
C LYS A 699 -24.98 -30.91 -6.31
N ILE A 700 -24.28 -31.53 -7.25
CA ILE A 700 -23.68 -32.85 -7.05
C ILE A 700 -22.57 -32.66 -6.03
N LEU A 701 -22.60 -33.45 -4.96
CA LEU A 701 -21.55 -33.45 -3.95
C LEU A 701 -20.29 -34.04 -4.60
N SER A 702 -19.23 -33.24 -4.73
CA SER A 702 -17.97 -33.67 -5.36
C SER A 702 -17.26 -34.73 -4.51
N GLU A 703 -17.38 -34.65 -3.18
CA GLU A 703 -16.80 -35.59 -2.23
C GLU A 703 -17.59 -35.50 -0.91
N ILE A 704 -18.11 -36.62 -0.42
CA ILE A 704 -18.72 -36.72 0.91
C ILE A 704 -17.59 -37.19 1.85
N PRO A 705 -17.27 -36.44 2.93
CA PRO A 705 -16.24 -36.88 3.87
C PRO A 705 -16.57 -38.22 4.49
N GLU A 706 -15.55 -39.02 4.82
CA GLU A 706 -15.75 -40.29 5.52
C GLU A 706 -16.44 -40.08 6.87
N MET A 707 -17.45 -40.91 7.17
CA MET A 707 -18.28 -40.78 8.37
C MET A 707 -17.45 -40.74 9.67
N LYS A 708 -16.33 -41.50 9.72
CA LYS A 708 -15.43 -41.57 10.88
C LYS A 708 -14.78 -40.23 11.25
N ASP A 709 -14.69 -39.29 10.30
CA ASP A 709 -14.08 -37.98 10.49
C ASP A 709 -15.13 -36.90 10.86
N ILE A 710 -16.41 -37.27 10.92
CA ILE A 710 -17.52 -36.33 11.12
C ILE A 710 -18.09 -36.47 12.53
N ARG A 711 -18.01 -35.38 13.29
CA ARG A 711 -18.62 -35.29 14.62
C ARG A 711 -20.12 -35.03 14.55
N SER A 712 -20.52 -34.14 13.65
CA SER A 712 -21.92 -33.77 13.46
C SER A 712 -22.16 -33.05 12.14
N VAL A 713 -23.41 -33.04 11.67
CA VAL A 713 -23.84 -32.32 10.46
C VAL A 713 -24.82 -31.21 10.80
N SER A 714 -24.54 -30.00 10.34
CA SER A 714 -25.40 -28.83 10.55
C SER A 714 -26.18 -28.48 9.30
N PHE A 715 -27.51 -28.38 9.44
CA PHE A 715 -28.44 -28.03 8.38
C PHE A 715 -29.04 -26.66 8.58
N THR A 716 -28.67 -25.73 7.69
CA THR A 716 -29.12 -24.33 7.73
C THR A 716 -30.47 -24.11 7.03
N CYS A 717 -31.01 -25.14 6.37
CA CYS A 717 -32.39 -25.19 5.87
C CYS A 717 -32.82 -26.63 5.53
N ALA A 718 -34.14 -26.85 5.45
CA ALA A 718 -34.73 -28.15 5.13
C ALA A 718 -34.27 -28.72 3.76
N SER A 719 -34.13 -27.87 2.73
CA SER A 719 -33.69 -28.34 1.41
C SER A 719 -32.26 -28.87 1.41
N SER A 720 -31.38 -28.33 2.26
CA SER A 720 -30.01 -28.85 2.39
C SER A 720 -29.99 -30.24 3.03
N ALA A 721 -30.84 -30.48 4.04
CA ALA A 721 -30.99 -31.81 4.65
C ALA A 721 -31.42 -32.86 3.64
N ARG A 722 -32.50 -32.58 2.89
CA ARG A 722 -33.00 -33.51 1.86
C ARG A 722 -31.92 -33.83 0.82
N ARG A 723 -31.29 -32.81 0.24
CA ARG A 723 -30.28 -32.99 -0.82
C ARG A 723 -29.00 -33.69 -0.37
N PHE A 724 -28.64 -33.53 0.89
CA PHE A 724 -27.51 -34.23 1.47
C PHE A 724 -27.81 -35.73 1.54
N PHE A 725 -28.89 -36.12 2.22
CA PHE A 725 -29.27 -37.53 2.38
C PHE A 725 -29.73 -38.22 1.10
N ASP A 726 -30.14 -37.48 0.07
CA ASP A 726 -30.40 -38.04 -1.27
C ASP A 726 -29.12 -38.40 -2.04
N GLN A 727 -27.93 -38.09 -1.52
CA GLN A 727 -26.63 -38.32 -2.18
C GLN A 727 -25.67 -39.23 -1.42
N ILE A 728 -25.96 -39.62 -0.17
CA ILE A 728 -25.07 -40.47 0.66
C ILE A 728 -24.99 -41.92 0.13
N GLY A 729 -25.86 -42.33 -0.80
CA GLY A 729 -25.80 -43.67 -1.41
C GLY A 729 -26.05 -44.77 -0.37
N GLU A 730 -25.22 -45.83 -0.39
CA GLU A 730 -25.37 -47.04 0.43
C GLU A 730 -25.15 -46.79 1.94
N GLU A 731 -24.34 -45.78 2.32
CA GLU A 731 -24.06 -45.47 3.72
C GLU A 731 -25.19 -44.69 4.43
N LYS A 732 -26.26 -44.34 3.72
CA LYS A 732 -27.32 -43.45 4.21
C LYS A 732 -27.87 -43.87 5.57
N GLN A 733 -28.06 -45.18 5.79
CA GLN A 733 -28.58 -45.70 7.05
C GLN A 733 -27.60 -45.49 8.21
N GLN A 734 -26.29 -45.66 7.97
CA GLN A 734 -25.27 -45.45 9.00
C GLN A 734 -25.18 -43.98 9.41
N TRP A 735 -25.31 -43.05 8.46
CA TRP A 735 -25.36 -41.61 8.76
C TRP A 735 -26.60 -41.22 9.57
N ILE A 736 -27.76 -41.79 9.23
CA ILE A 736 -29.04 -41.58 9.93
C ILE A 736 -28.98 -42.04 11.40
N GLU A 737 -28.27 -43.14 11.65
CA GLU A 737 -28.20 -43.77 12.97
C GLU A 737 -27.08 -43.22 13.85
N ASN A 738 -25.92 -42.87 13.27
CA ASN A 738 -24.71 -42.61 14.05
C ASN A 738 -24.30 -41.13 14.13
N ILE A 739 -24.76 -40.28 13.21
CA ILE A 739 -24.26 -38.89 13.13
C ILE A 739 -25.30 -37.88 13.65
N PRO A 740 -25.00 -37.14 14.73
CA PRO A 740 -25.85 -36.07 15.23
C PRO A 740 -26.10 -35.00 14.15
N CYS A 741 -27.37 -34.68 13.93
CA CYS A 741 -27.80 -33.66 12.98
C CYS A 741 -28.32 -32.42 13.73
N ILE A 742 -27.66 -31.27 13.53
CA ILE A 742 -28.07 -30.00 14.11
C ILE A 742 -28.96 -29.26 13.13
N SER A 743 -30.16 -28.92 13.58
CA SER A 743 -31.18 -28.24 12.80
C SER A 743 -31.29 -26.77 13.20
N ILE A 744 -31.40 -25.87 12.22
CA ILE A 744 -31.64 -24.43 12.46
C ILE A 744 -33.07 -24.12 12.97
N GLY A 745 -33.98 -25.10 12.98
CA GLY A 745 -35.33 -24.90 13.49
C GLY A 745 -36.36 -25.89 12.93
N GLU A 746 -37.58 -25.77 13.42
CA GLU A 746 -38.69 -26.73 13.26
C GLU A 746 -38.86 -27.30 11.84
N LYS A 747 -38.87 -26.45 10.79
CA LYS A 747 -39.06 -26.93 9.40
C LYS A 747 -37.94 -27.88 8.95
N THR A 748 -36.71 -27.60 9.36
CA THR A 748 -35.55 -28.44 9.06
C THR A 748 -35.59 -29.71 9.91
N THR A 749 -36.02 -29.61 11.17
CA THR A 749 -36.21 -30.77 12.06
C THR A 749 -37.27 -31.71 11.54
N LYS A 750 -38.41 -31.19 11.08
CA LYS A 750 -39.47 -31.98 10.47
C LYS A 750 -38.94 -32.74 9.25
N GLN A 751 -38.16 -32.07 8.39
CA GLN A 751 -37.55 -32.71 7.24
C GLN A 751 -36.57 -33.84 7.63
N LEU A 752 -35.77 -33.66 8.69
CA LEU A 752 -34.86 -34.68 9.20
C LEU A 752 -35.61 -35.88 9.80
N ARG A 753 -36.74 -35.64 10.48
CA ARG A 753 -37.63 -36.70 10.99
C ARG A 753 -38.26 -37.50 9.85
N GLU A 754 -38.72 -36.83 8.79
CA GLU A 754 -39.25 -37.49 7.58
C GLU A 754 -38.20 -38.37 6.88
N ILE A 755 -36.91 -38.01 6.99
CA ILE A 755 -35.78 -38.81 6.46
C ILE A 755 -35.46 -40.00 7.39
N GLY A 756 -35.86 -39.95 8.66
CA GLY A 756 -35.63 -41.01 9.66
C GLY A 756 -34.42 -40.79 10.58
N VAL A 757 -33.82 -39.58 10.59
CA VAL A 757 -32.65 -39.26 11.42
C VAL A 757 -32.95 -39.47 12.91
N ARG A 758 -32.14 -40.28 13.61
CA ARG A 758 -32.37 -40.64 15.03
C ARG A 758 -31.97 -39.53 16.00
N HIS A 759 -30.82 -38.90 15.76
CA HIS A 759 -30.24 -37.89 16.67
C HIS A 759 -30.34 -36.49 16.08
N ILE A 760 -31.42 -35.77 16.41
CA ILE A 760 -31.66 -34.40 15.93
C ILE A 760 -31.58 -33.42 17.11
N LEU A 761 -30.68 -32.44 17.00
CA LEU A 761 -30.57 -31.32 17.94
C LEU A 761 -31.11 -30.05 17.28
N GLU A 762 -32.28 -29.60 17.72
CA GLU A 762 -32.89 -28.37 17.22
C GLU A 762 -32.38 -27.14 17.98
N SER A 763 -32.00 -26.09 17.25
CA SER A 763 -31.69 -24.79 17.83
C SER A 763 -32.94 -24.12 18.41
N LYS A 764 -32.81 -23.50 19.59
CA LYS A 764 -33.91 -22.79 20.27
C LYS A 764 -34.54 -21.70 19.41
N ASP A 765 -33.70 -20.99 18.65
CA ASP A 765 -34.12 -19.92 17.75
C ASP A 765 -33.50 -20.13 16.37
N THR A 766 -34.12 -19.61 15.30
CA THR A 766 -33.62 -19.76 13.93
C THR A 766 -32.41 -18.86 13.63
N THR A 767 -31.32 -19.05 14.35
CA THR A 767 -30.06 -18.28 14.24
C THR A 767 -28.84 -19.18 14.25
N TYR A 768 -27.76 -18.75 13.60
CA TYR A 768 -26.49 -19.48 13.62
C TYR A 768 -25.85 -19.53 15.00
N VAL A 769 -26.06 -18.51 15.84
CA VAL A 769 -25.60 -18.49 17.23
C VAL A 769 -26.29 -19.57 18.06
N SER A 770 -27.61 -19.73 17.91
CA SER A 770 -28.35 -20.79 18.60
C SER A 770 -27.90 -22.19 18.15
N MET A 771 -27.62 -22.37 16.85
CA MET A 771 -27.00 -23.61 16.35
C MET A 771 -25.63 -23.88 16.95
N PHE A 772 -24.77 -22.86 17.06
CA PHE A 772 -23.45 -22.98 17.68
C PHE A 772 -23.54 -23.48 19.13
N TYR A 773 -24.45 -22.93 19.94
CA TYR A 773 -24.63 -23.41 21.31
C TYR A 773 -25.11 -24.86 21.36
N LYS A 774 -25.99 -25.29 20.45
CA LYS A 774 -26.38 -26.71 20.35
C LYS A 774 -25.23 -27.62 19.95
N ILE A 775 -24.34 -27.16 19.06
CA ILE A 775 -23.13 -27.89 18.71
C ILE A 775 -22.22 -28.02 19.94
N LYS A 776 -22.05 -26.96 20.74
CA LYS A 776 -21.31 -27.02 22.01
C LYS A 776 -21.94 -27.95 23.03
N GLU A 777 -23.26 -27.95 23.17
CA GLU A 777 -23.96 -28.91 24.03
C GLU A 777 -23.70 -30.36 23.61
N SER A 778 -23.53 -30.64 22.31
CA SER A 778 -23.16 -31.99 21.83
C SER A 778 -21.67 -32.34 22.02
N MET A 779 -20.85 -31.39 22.47
CA MET A 779 -19.43 -31.63 22.76
C MET A 779 -19.16 -32.00 24.21
N LEU A 780 -20.07 -31.63 25.12
CA LEU A 780 -20.05 -31.94 26.54
C LEU A 780 -20.70 -33.30 26.78
#